data_AF-A0A846DBA7-F1
#
_entry.id   AF-A0A846DBA7-F1
#
_cell.length_a   1.000
_cell.length_b   1.000
_cell.length_c   1.000
_cell.angle_alpha   90.00
_cell.angle_beta   90.00
_cell.angle_gamma   90.00
#
_symmetry.space_group_name_H-M   'P 1'
#
loop_
_entity.id
_entity.type
_entity.pdbx_description
1 polymer ?
#
loop_
_entity_poly.entity_id
_entity_poly.type
_entity_poly.pdbx_seq_one_letter_code
_entity_poly.pdbx_strand_id
1 'polypeptide(L)'
;MRILRIQTLRGPNYWSIGHHKLIVMRLDLEELANTPSNEIPGFYKGLKTVLPSLEEHFCSPGVRGGFLSRVARGTMIGHIIEHVALELQDLAGMRVGFGRTRETTTPGVYQVIFEYIDEQVGRYSARAAVRLCRSIIDKQTYPQSELEQDLKDLQELANHSALGPSTQSLVKEAEARDIPWMQLSARAMIQLGYGVHQKRIQATLSNYSGILGVELACDKEGTKQILRDAGVPVPRGTTIRFLDDLEGAIEDVGGYPIVIKPLNGNHGRGITLDINSWEEAQTAHKTAKEVSRSVIVERYYKGFDHQILVVNGKVVAVAERIPAHVVGNGRSTIEELIDQTNLDPHRGDGHDNVLTKIVVDATSESVLKKQGYRLESIPRKGEVCYLRETANLSTGGIAVDYTDNIHPETIWLAERVAKIIGLDIAGIDIVTSDITKPLREADGVVVEVNAAPGFRMHVCPSQGKPRNVAAPVLDMLFPNGQPNRIPIIAITGTNGKTTTTRLIAHIYRQTGKVVGYTTTDGIYIDEYVVEKGDTTGPQSAQVILKDPTVEVAVLETARGGILRSGLAFDKCDIGVVLNVSADHLGLGDINTIEQMAKVKSIVAEVVSPKGYAILNADDPLVRAMAEKVKGQVAYFSMNSENELIKNHTTTGVIFD
;
A
#
# COMPACT_ATOMS: atom_id res chain seq x y z
N MET A 1 -28.39 -3.90 -22.61
CA MET A 1 -27.11 -3.21 -22.29
C MET A 1 -25.92 -4.14 -22.45
N ARG A 2 -24.82 -3.64 -23.01
CA ARG A 2 -23.60 -4.39 -23.28
C ARG A 2 -22.34 -3.57 -22.97
N ILE A 3 -21.41 -4.15 -22.22
CA ILE A 3 -20.09 -3.55 -22.00
C ILE A 3 -19.26 -3.74 -23.27
N LEU A 4 -18.86 -2.63 -23.89
CA LEU A 4 -18.00 -2.65 -25.09
C LEU A 4 -16.53 -2.72 -24.71
N ARG A 5 -16.13 -2.01 -23.65
CA ARG A 5 -14.74 -1.95 -23.18
C ARG A 5 -14.66 -1.47 -21.73
N ILE A 6 -13.73 -2.03 -20.97
CA ILE A 6 -13.32 -1.50 -19.66
C ILE A 6 -11.84 -1.15 -19.71
N GLN A 7 -11.52 0.09 -19.37
CA GLN A 7 -10.17 0.62 -19.35
C GLN A 7 -9.82 1.16 -17.96
N THR A 8 -8.53 1.11 -17.61
CA THR A 8 -8.00 1.57 -16.31
C THR A 8 -6.98 2.67 -16.51
N LEU A 9 -7.19 3.78 -15.82
CA LEU A 9 -6.31 4.95 -15.79
C LEU A 9 -5.58 4.96 -14.44
N ARG A 10 -4.28 5.29 -14.43
CA ARG A 10 -3.40 5.20 -13.24
C ARG A 10 -2.74 6.52 -12.84
N GLY A 11 -2.90 7.55 -13.64
CA GLY A 11 -2.28 8.87 -13.45
C GLY A 11 -3.20 9.99 -13.90
N PRO A 12 -2.71 11.24 -13.89
CA PRO A 12 -3.44 12.39 -14.44
C PRO A 12 -3.99 12.09 -15.83
N ASN A 13 -5.24 12.44 -16.08
CA ASN A 13 -5.97 11.97 -17.25
C ASN A 13 -7.05 12.96 -17.72
N TYR A 14 -7.70 12.63 -18.83
CA TYR A 14 -8.69 13.49 -19.49
C TYR A 14 -9.95 13.77 -18.66
N TRP A 15 -10.28 12.88 -17.72
CA TRP A 15 -11.46 13.01 -16.87
C TRP A 15 -11.18 13.85 -15.64
N SER A 16 -9.97 13.70 -15.09
CA SER A 16 -9.54 14.42 -13.90
C SER A 16 -8.01 14.53 -13.84
N ILE A 17 -7.54 15.72 -13.45
CA ILE A 17 -6.15 15.94 -13.07
C ILE A 17 -5.90 15.43 -11.64
N GLY A 18 -6.88 15.53 -10.73
CA GLY A 18 -6.72 15.18 -9.31
C GLY A 18 -7.09 13.74 -8.95
N HIS A 19 -7.92 13.07 -9.76
CA HIS A 19 -8.30 11.67 -9.54
C HIS A 19 -7.60 10.79 -10.57
N HIS A 20 -6.55 10.08 -10.13
CA HIS A 20 -5.64 9.35 -11.00
C HIS A 20 -6.12 7.93 -11.33
N LYS A 21 -6.79 7.28 -10.37
CA LYS A 21 -7.22 5.87 -10.46
C LYS A 21 -8.68 5.80 -10.88
N LEU A 22 -8.92 5.72 -12.18
CA LEU A 22 -10.28 5.71 -12.75
C LEU A 22 -10.52 4.51 -13.65
N ILE A 23 -11.69 3.89 -13.50
CA ILE A 23 -12.27 2.98 -14.48
C ILE A 23 -12.99 3.82 -15.52
N VAL A 24 -12.76 3.53 -16.80
CA VAL A 24 -13.54 4.09 -17.92
C VAL A 24 -14.22 2.92 -18.62
N MET A 25 -15.52 2.79 -18.41
CA MET A 25 -16.34 1.76 -19.03
C MET A 25 -17.13 2.35 -20.20
N ARG A 26 -16.89 1.82 -21.40
CA ARG A 26 -17.72 2.12 -22.58
C ARG A 26 -18.90 1.16 -22.60
N LEU A 27 -20.10 1.69 -22.44
CA LEU A 27 -21.33 0.95 -22.24
C LEU A 27 -22.34 1.31 -23.34
N ASP A 28 -22.80 0.30 -24.07
CA ASP A 28 -23.92 0.41 -24.99
C ASP A 28 -25.22 0.13 -24.22
N LEU A 29 -26.12 1.11 -24.17
CA LEU A 29 -27.42 0.93 -23.51
C LEU A 29 -28.40 0.09 -24.34
N GLU A 30 -28.10 -0.12 -25.63
CA GLU A 30 -28.95 -0.85 -26.58
C GLU A 30 -30.38 -0.27 -26.57
N GLU A 31 -31.40 -1.10 -26.35
CA GLU A 31 -32.81 -0.69 -26.36
C GLU A 31 -33.16 0.37 -25.29
N LEU A 32 -32.33 0.52 -24.25
CA LEU A 32 -32.53 1.48 -23.16
C LEU A 32 -31.91 2.86 -23.44
N ALA A 33 -31.33 3.07 -24.62
CA ALA A 33 -30.67 4.34 -24.99
C ALA A 33 -31.57 5.58 -24.84
N ASN A 34 -32.89 5.42 -25.03
CA ASN A 34 -33.87 6.50 -24.93
C ASN A 34 -34.88 6.29 -23.78
N THR A 35 -34.63 5.34 -22.88
CA THR A 35 -35.56 5.00 -21.80
C THR A 35 -34.98 5.45 -20.46
N PRO A 36 -35.43 6.59 -19.92
CA PRO A 36 -34.97 7.05 -18.61
C PRO A 36 -35.51 6.14 -17.50
N SER A 37 -34.84 6.15 -16.34
CA SER A 37 -35.11 5.25 -15.22
C SER A 37 -36.54 5.29 -14.66
N ASN A 38 -37.26 6.40 -14.81
CA ASN A 38 -38.66 6.57 -14.38
C ASN A 38 -39.67 5.87 -15.32
N GLU A 39 -39.27 5.55 -16.55
CA GLU A 39 -40.10 4.82 -17.51
C GLU A 39 -39.89 3.31 -17.44
N ILE A 40 -38.90 2.85 -16.67
CA ILE A 40 -38.61 1.42 -16.48
C ILE A 40 -39.44 0.90 -15.29
N PRO A 41 -40.44 0.02 -15.52
CA PRO A 41 -41.35 -0.42 -14.46
C PRO A 41 -40.62 -1.10 -13.30
N GLY A 42 -40.88 -0.63 -12.08
CA GLY A 42 -40.34 -1.23 -10.86
C GLY A 42 -38.85 -0.95 -10.59
N PHE A 43 -38.12 -0.30 -11.50
CA PHE A 43 -36.68 -0.11 -11.40
C PHE A 43 -36.26 0.66 -10.14
N TYR A 44 -36.89 1.82 -9.89
CA TYR A 44 -36.58 2.62 -8.69
C TYR A 44 -36.80 1.84 -7.39
N LYS A 45 -37.91 1.10 -7.29
CA LYS A 45 -38.24 0.31 -6.10
C LYS A 45 -37.23 -0.83 -5.93
N GLY A 46 -36.91 -1.55 -7.00
CA GLY A 46 -35.90 -2.60 -7.01
C GLY A 46 -34.53 -2.09 -6.57
N LEU A 47 -34.05 -0.98 -7.15
CA LEU A 47 -32.75 -0.39 -6.80
C LEU A 47 -32.69 0.03 -5.33
N LYS A 48 -33.71 0.74 -4.83
CA LYS A 48 -33.78 1.15 -3.42
C LYS A 48 -33.87 -0.03 -2.46
N THR A 49 -34.43 -1.16 -2.90
CA THR A 49 -34.58 -2.36 -2.06
C THR A 49 -33.27 -3.13 -1.97
N VAL A 50 -32.56 -3.28 -3.11
CA VAL A 50 -31.28 -4.00 -3.18
C VAL A 50 -30.13 -3.19 -2.56
N LEU A 51 -30.09 -1.88 -2.80
CA LEU A 51 -29.04 -0.97 -2.33
C LEU A 51 -29.65 0.24 -1.59
N PRO A 52 -30.15 0.06 -0.36
CA PRO A 52 -30.79 1.13 0.41
C PRO A 52 -29.83 2.27 0.77
N SER A 53 -28.54 1.97 0.95
CA SER A 53 -27.47 2.91 1.29
C SER A 53 -27.17 3.95 0.21
N LEU A 54 -27.66 3.76 -1.03
CA LEU A 54 -27.62 4.80 -2.08
C LEU A 54 -28.36 6.09 -1.68
N GLU A 55 -29.14 6.08 -0.60
CA GLU A 55 -29.68 7.29 0.03
C GLU A 55 -28.58 8.25 0.52
N GLU A 56 -27.39 7.76 0.84
CA GLU A 56 -26.24 8.60 1.22
C GLU A 56 -25.55 9.26 0.01
N HIS A 57 -25.88 8.85 -1.22
CA HIS A 57 -25.25 9.42 -2.42
C HIS A 57 -25.80 10.80 -2.77
N PHE A 58 -24.87 11.75 -2.85
CA PHE A 58 -25.12 13.12 -3.29
C PHE A 58 -25.05 13.21 -4.83
N CYS A 59 -25.83 14.12 -5.40
CA CYS A 59 -25.80 14.44 -6.83
C CYS A 59 -25.89 15.97 -7.02
N SER A 60 -26.22 16.48 -8.21
CA SER A 60 -26.35 17.93 -8.50
C SER A 60 -27.16 18.76 -7.48
N PRO A 61 -28.20 18.22 -6.79
CA PRO A 61 -28.88 18.96 -5.71
C PRO A 61 -28.06 19.13 -4.41
N GLY A 62 -26.93 18.44 -4.26
CA GLY A 62 -26.04 18.57 -3.10
C GLY A 62 -26.64 18.12 -1.76
N VAL A 63 -27.75 17.38 -1.76
CA VAL A 63 -28.43 16.89 -0.56
C VAL A 63 -28.41 15.37 -0.47
N ARG A 64 -28.51 14.85 0.76
CA ARG A 64 -28.76 13.43 1.06
C ARG A 64 -30.01 12.96 0.31
N GLY A 65 -29.96 11.78 -0.29
CA GLY A 65 -31.02 11.22 -1.15
C GLY A 65 -31.13 11.91 -2.52
N GLY A 66 -30.25 12.86 -2.83
CA GLY A 66 -30.27 13.62 -4.08
C GLY A 66 -30.12 12.74 -5.32
N PHE A 67 -29.31 11.67 -5.24
CA PHE A 67 -29.20 10.68 -6.31
C PHE A 67 -30.51 9.91 -6.52
N LEU A 68 -31.08 9.30 -5.48
CA LEU A 68 -32.34 8.56 -5.58
C LEU A 68 -33.50 9.44 -6.08
N SER A 69 -33.56 10.71 -5.66
CA SER A 69 -34.55 11.66 -6.21
C SER A 69 -34.41 11.84 -7.72
N ARG A 70 -33.18 11.85 -8.24
CA ARG A 70 -32.90 11.94 -9.68
C ARG A 70 -33.28 10.66 -10.42
N VAL A 71 -33.05 9.48 -9.81
CA VAL A 71 -33.51 8.20 -10.36
C VAL A 71 -35.04 8.17 -10.47
N ALA A 72 -35.75 8.67 -9.46
CA ALA A 72 -37.21 8.76 -9.47
C ALA A 72 -37.75 9.74 -10.52
N ARG A 73 -37.06 10.87 -10.75
CA ARG A 73 -37.44 11.85 -11.80
C ARG A 73 -37.09 11.40 -13.21
N GLY A 74 -36.16 10.47 -13.36
CA GLY A 74 -35.66 10.00 -14.64
C GLY A 74 -34.22 10.43 -14.90
N THR A 75 -33.32 9.45 -15.02
CA THR A 75 -31.95 9.61 -15.49
C THR A 75 -31.55 8.41 -16.33
N MET A 76 -30.50 8.56 -17.14
CA MET A 76 -30.00 7.46 -17.95
C MET A 76 -29.33 6.38 -17.11
N ILE A 77 -29.52 5.12 -17.51
CA ILE A 77 -28.98 3.95 -16.79
C ILE A 77 -27.45 3.99 -16.67
N GLY A 78 -26.73 4.55 -17.64
CA GLY A 78 -25.28 4.73 -17.54
C GLY A 78 -24.85 5.50 -16.29
N HIS A 79 -25.59 6.56 -15.93
CA HIS A 79 -25.34 7.36 -14.73
C HIS A 79 -25.71 6.60 -13.44
N ILE A 80 -26.69 5.71 -13.49
CA ILE A 80 -27.02 4.86 -12.34
C ILE A 80 -25.95 3.80 -12.11
N ILE A 81 -25.44 3.18 -13.18
CA ILE A 81 -24.37 2.18 -13.10
C ILE A 81 -23.10 2.76 -12.48
N GLU A 82 -22.78 4.04 -12.76
CA GLU A 82 -21.71 4.77 -12.08
C GLU A 82 -21.85 4.72 -10.55
N HIS A 83 -22.99 5.16 -10.04
CA HIS A 83 -23.26 5.21 -8.61
C HIS A 83 -23.36 3.82 -7.99
N VAL A 84 -23.90 2.83 -8.71
CA VAL A 84 -23.92 1.43 -8.26
C VAL A 84 -22.49 0.87 -8.16
N ALA A 85 -21.62 1.17 -9.12
CA ALA A 85 -20.23 0.71 -9.07
C ALA A 85 -19.44 1.35 -7.93
N LEU A 86 -19.71 2.61 -7.59
CA LEU A 86 -19.16 3.27 -6.41
C LEU A 86 -19.70 2.64 -5.11
N GLU A 87 -21.02 2.43 -5.05
CA GLU A 87 -21.69 1.84 -3.88
C GLU A 87 -21.20 0.42 -3.58
N LEU A 88 -21.06 -0.43 -4.60
CA LEU A 88 -20.55 -1.79 -4.41
C LEU A 88 -19.12 -1.80 -3.83
N GLN A 89 -18.29 -0.83 -4.19
CA GLN A 89 -16.95 -0.68 -3.59
C GLN A 89 -17.06 -0.19 -2.15
N ASP A 90 -17.92 0.80 -1.88
CA ASP A 90 -18.11 1.35 -0.53
C ASP A 90 -18.63 0.30 0.46
N LEU A 91 -19.62 -0.50 0.05
CA LEU A 91 -20.16 -1.64 0.82
C LEU A 91 -19.12 -2.74 1.05
N ALA A 92 -18.17 -2.91 0.12
CA ALA A 92 -17.05 -3.82 0.28
C ALA A 92 -15.88 -3.21 1.10
N GLY A 93 -16.07 -2.02 1.71
CA GLY A 93 -15.09 -1.37 2.59
C GLY A 93 -14.09 -0.45 1.89
N MET A 94 -14.25 -0.20 0.58
CA MET A 94 -13.36 0.62 -0.23
C MET A 94 -14.01 1.98 -0.51
N ARG A 95 -13.65 2.98 0.31
CA ARG A 95 -14.16 4.36 0.17
C ARG A 95 -13.69 4.99 -1.15
N VAL A 96 -14.63 5.19 -2.07
CA VAL A 96 -14.44 5.88 -3.37
C VAL A 96 -15.57 6.87 -3.58
N GLY A 97 -15.31 7.98 -4.30
CA GLY A 97 -16.32 9.04 -4.40
C GLY A 97 -16.41 9.76 -5.74
N PHE A 98 -15.37 9.70 -6.58
CA PHE A 98 -15.41 10.38 -7.87
C PHE A 98 -16.11 9.54 -8.94
N GLY A 99 -17.10 10.16 -9.61
CA GLY A 99 -17.81 9.59 -10.74
C GLY A 99 -18.13 10.63 -11.81
N ARG A 100 -18.23 10.19 -13.07
CA ARG A 100 -18.72 10.99 -14.18
C ARG A 100 -19.23 10.11 -15.32
N THR A 101 -20.40 10.44 -15.86
CA THR A 101 -20.95 9.78 -17.04
C THR A 101 -21.15 10.77 -18.17
N ARG A 102 -20.76 10.39 -19.39
CA ARG A 102 -21.00 11.17 -20.61
C ARG A 102 -21.41 10.28 -21.77
N GLU A 103 -22.35 10.75 -22.58
CA GLU A 103 -22.65 10.10 -23.85
C GLU A 103 -21.50 10.33 -24.84
N THR A 104 -21.23 9.33 -25.67
CA THR A 104 -20.27 9.43 -26.78
C THR A 104 -20.92 10.03 -28.01
N THR A 105 -20.18 10.15 -29.11
CA THR A 105 -20.77 10.55 -30.40
C THR A 105 -21.59 9.45 -31.06
N THR A 106 -21.48 8.20 -30.59
CA THR A 106 -22.40 7.13 -30.97
C THR A 106 -23.62 7.19 -30.05
N PRO A 107 -24.82 7.54 -30.56
CA PRO A 107 -26.02 7.63 -29.73
C PRO A 107 -26.28 6.34 -28.96
N GLY A 108 -26.68 6.45 -27.70
CA GLY A 108 -26.94 5.30 -26.83
C GLY A 108 -25.69 4.65 -26.23
N VAL A 109 -24.49 5.07 -26.63
CA VAL A 109 -23.22 4.59 -26.06
C VAL A 109 -22.63 5.63 -25.12
N TYR A 110 -22.35 5.22 -23.90
CA TYR A 110 -21.87 6.07 -22.81
C TYR A 110 -20.45 5.68 -22.36
N GLN A 111 -19.70 6.67 -21.91
CA GLN A 111 -18.53 6.49 -21.06
C GLN A 111 -18.96 6.71 -19.61
N VAL A 112 -18.88 5.65 -18.83
CA VAL A 112 -19.15 5.62 -17.39
C VAL A 112 -17.80 5.58 -16.67
N ILE A 113 -17.49 6.64 -15.92
CA ILE A 113 -16.21 6.82 -15.24
C ILE A 113 -16.44 6.81 -13.74
N PHE A 114 -15.65 6.03 -13.02
CA PHE A 114 -15.68 6.01 -11.56
C PHE A 114 -14.32 5.64 -10.98
N GLU A 115 -14.09 6.09 -9.76
CA GLU A 115 -12.85 5.90 -9.02
C GLU A 115 -12.70 4.47 -8.47
N TYR A 116 -11.44 4.04 -8.34
CA TYR A 116 -11.09 2.76 -7.74
C TYR A 116 -9.87 2.90 -6.82
N ILE A 117 -9.79 2.04 -5.80
CA ILE A 117 -8.57 1.88 -4.98
C ILE A 117 -7.64 0.82 -5.59
N ASP A 118 -8.22 -0.35 -5.87
CA ASP A 118 -7.59 -1.48 -6.56
C ASP A 118 -8.18 -1.71 -7.96
N GLU A 119 -7.32 -2.04 -8.92
CA GLU A 119 -7.70 -2.17 -10.32
C GLU A 119 -8.64 -3.37 -10.57
N GLN A 120 -8.39 -4.50 -9.91
CA GLN A 120 -9.20 -5.71 -10.12
C GLN A 120 -10.59 -5.52 -9.52
N VAL A 121 -10.65 -4.91 -8.34
CA VAL A 121 -11.91 -4.47 -7.70
C VAL A 121 -12.69 -3.56 -8.64
N GLY A 122 -12.11 -2.45 -9.11
CA GLY A 122 -12.82 -1.50 -9.96
C GLY A 122 -13.36 -2.14 -11.26
N ARG A 123 -12.57 -3.04 -11.88
CA ARG A 123 -13.01 -3.82 -13.06
C ARG A 123 -14.14 -4.79 -12.72
N TYR A 124 -14.13 -5.41 -11.55
CA TYR A 124 -15.19 -6.27 -11.08
C TYR A 124 -16.47 -5.46 -10.82
N SER A 125 -16.38 -4.35 -10.08
CA SER A 125 -17.49 -3.45 -9.77
C SER A 125 -18.17 -2.92 -11.03
N ALA A 126 -17.41 -2.63 -12.10
CA ALA A 126 -17.99 -2.27 -13.40
C ALA A 126 -18.95 -3.34 -13.95
N ARG A 127 -18.51 -4.61 -13.93
CA ARG A 127 -19.29 -5.74 -14.44
C ARG A 127 -20.46 -6.07 -13.52
N ALA A 128 -20.23 -6.06 -12.22
CA ALA A 128 -21.25 -6.32 -11.20
C ALA A 128 -22.36 -5.27 -11.25
N ALA A 129 -22.02 -3.98 -11.37
CA ALA A 129 -23.00 -2.90 -11.48
C ALA A 129 -23.90 -3.05 -12.72
N VAL A 130 -23.33 -3.40 -13.88
CA VAL A 130 -24.11 -3.65 -15.09
C VAL A 130 -25.01 -4.88 -14.94
N ARG A 131 -24.51 -5.97 -14.35
CA ARG A 131 -25.29 -7.19 -14.07
C ARG A 131 -26.44 -6.91 -13.11
N LEU A 132 -26.19 -6.20 -12.01
CA LEU A 132 -27.17 -5.80 -11.01
C LEU A 132 -28.26 -4.94 -11.64
N CYS A 133 -27.90 -3.86 -12.34
CA CYS A 133 -28.88 -3.00 -13.00
C CYS A 133 -29.70 -3.77 -14.04
N ARG A 134 -29.07 -4.65 -14.84
CA ARG A 134 -29.78 -5.49 -15.80
C ARG A 134 -30.79 -6.42 -15.13
N SER A 135 -30.42 -7.08 -14.03
CA SER A 135 -31.36 -7.93 -13.29
C SER A 135 -32.53 -7.14 -12.73
N ILE A 136 -32.32 -5.91 -12.24
CA ILE A 136 -33.42 -5.06 -11.77
C ILE A 136 -34.32 -4.64 -12.93
N ILE A 137 -33.79 -4.38 -14.12
CA ILE A 137 -34.60 -4.08 -15.31
C ILE A 137 -35.45 -5.30 -15.70
N ASP A 138 -34.84 -6.48 -15.76
CA ASP A 138 -35.49 -7.69 -16.27
C ASP A 138 -36.44 -8.36 -15.25
N LYS A 139 -36.08 -8.30 -13.96
CA LYS A 139 -36.73 -9.06 -12.87
C LYS A 139 -37.22 -8.18 -11.71
N GLN A 140 -37.04 -6.86 -11.78
CA GLN A 140 -37.38 -5.90 -10.71
C GLN A 140 -36.64 -6.11 -9.39
N THR A 141 -35.62 -6.97 -9.36
CA THR A 141 -34.82 -7.28 -8.17
C THR A 141 -33.44 -7.82 -8.54
N TYR A 142 -32.54 -7.85 -7.57
CA TYR A 142 -31.30 -8.60 -7.61
C TYR A 142 -31.28 -9.55 -6.40
N PRO A 143 -31.04 -10.87 -6.59
CA PRO A 143 -31.05 -11.80 -5.47
C PRO A 143 -30.03 -11.40 -4.39
N GLN A 144 -30.48 -11.38 -3.13
CA GLN A 144 -29.63 -11.01 -2.00
C GLN A 144 -28.37 -11.89 -1.91
N SER A 145 -28.50 -13.19 -2.18
CA SER A 145 -27.37 -14.13 -2.20
C SER A 145 -26.33 -13.81 -3.28
N GLU A 146 -26.75 -13.25 -4.42
CA GLU A 146 -25.80 -12.81 -5.46
C GLU A 146 -25.10 -11.51 -5.05
N LEU A 147 -25.82 -10.57 -4.42
CA LEU A 147 -25.20 -9.36 -3.87
C LEU A 147 -24.15 -9.69 -2.81
N GLU A 148 -24.47 -10.60 -1.89
CA GLU A 148 -23.54 -11.07 -0.86
C GLU A 148 -22.30 -11.74 -1.46
N GLN A 149 -22.47 -12.54 -2.52
CA GLN A 149 -21.34 -13.13 -3.23
C GLN A 149 -20.49 -12.06 -3.93
N ASP A 150 -21.10 -11.07 -4.58
CA ASP A 150 -20.39 -9.96 -5.23
C ASP A 150 -19.57 -9.15 -4.23
N LEU A 151 -20.13 -8.86 -3.05
CA LEU A 151 -19.43 -8.14 -1.98
C LEU A 151 -18.28 -8.97 -1.42
N LYS A 152 -18.47 -10.28 -1.25
CA LYS A 152 -17.41 -11.20 -0.82
C LYS A 152 -16.27 -11.28 -1.83
N ASP A 153 -16.57 -11.44 -3.13
CA ASP A 153 -15.57 -11.45 -4.19
C ASP A 153 -14.77 -10.14 -4.23
N LEU A 154 -15.45 -9.00 -4.06
CA LEU A 154 -14.81 -7.68 -3.99
C LEU A 154 -13.87 -7.56 -2.78
N GLN A 155 -14.30 -8.02 -1.60
CA GLN A 155 -13.47 -8.06 -0.39
C GLN A 155 -12.26 -8.99 -0.57
N GLU A 156 -12.44 -10.17 -1.16
CA GLU A 156 -11.34 -11.10 -1.45
C GLU A 156 -10.33 -10.49 -2.42
N LEU A 157 -10.77 -9.85 -3.51
CA LEU A 157 -9.90 -9.16 -4.46
C LEU A 157 -9.13 -8.01 -3.81
N ALA A 158 -9.79 -7.23 -2.95
CA ALA A 158 -9.18 -6.15 -2.20
C ALA A 158 -8.10 -6.69 -1.25
N ASN A 159 -8.38 -7.76 -0.51
CA ASN A 159 -7.47 -8.35 0.46
C ASN A 159 -6.22 -8.97 -0.19
N HIS A 160 -6.36 -9.61 -1.36
CA HIS A 160 -5.21 -10.15 -2.10
C HIS A 160 -4.26 -9.07 -2.61
N SER A 161 -4.79 -7.90 -2.94
CA SER A 161 -4.01 -6.78 -3.51
C SER A 161 -3.56 -5.77 -2.44
N ALA A 162 -4.08 -5.89 -1.22
CA ALA A 162 -3.79 -4.99 -0.12
C ALA A 162 -2.29 -5.02 0.24
N LEU A 163 -1.74 -3.83 0.42
CA LEU A 163 -0.42 -3.70 1.01
C LEU A 163 -0.49 -4.13 2.47
N GLY A 164 0.49 -4.92 2.91
CA GLY A 164 0.62 -5.26 4.33
C GLY A 164 0.70 -3.99 5.20
N PRO A 165 0.26 -4.03 6.47
CA PRO A 165 0.13 -2.82 7.31
C PRO A 165 1.42 -1.98 7.42
N SER A 166 2.59 -2.65 7.48
CA SER A 166 3.88 -1.96 7.50
C SER A 166 4.17 -1.22 6.19
N THR A 167 3.97 -1.88 5.04
CA THR A 167 4.15 -1.28 3.72
C THR A 167 3.17 -0.13 3.50
N GLN A 168 1.91 -0.28 3.93
CA GLN A 168 0.90 0.77 3.83
C GLN A 168 1.30 2.01 4.64
N SER A 169 1.88 1.83 5.83
CA SER A 169 2.36 2.94 6.66
C SER A 169 3.49 3.71 5.97
N LEU A 170 4.42 3.00 5.33
CA LEU A 170 5.50 3.59 4.53
C LEU A 170 4.97 4.36 3.31
N VAL A 171 3.99 3.80 2.61
CA VAL A 171 3.37 4.46 1.45
C VAL A 171 2.64 5.74 1.85
N LYS A 172 1.85 5.72 2.95
CA LYS A 172 1.16 6.91 3.46
C LYS A 172 2.13 8.03 3.82
N GLU A 173 3.24 7.69 4.47
CA GLU A 173 4.29 8.66 4.80
C GLU A 173 4.97 9.19 3.52
N ALA A 174 5.17 8.36 2.50
CA ALA A 174 5.75 8.77 1.23
C ALA A 174 4.83 9.75 0.48
N GLU A 175 3.52 9.47 0.46
CA GLU A 175 2.50 10.35 -0.11
C GLU A 175 2.44 11.70 0.64
N ALA A 176 2.49 11.68 1.98
CA ALA A 176 2.53 12.90 2.79
C ALA A 176 3.76 13.77 2.52
N ARG A 177 4.87 13.17 2.08
CA ARG A 177 6.11 13.83 1.69
C ARG A 177 6.24 14.09 0.18
N ASP A 178 5.18 13.84 -0.59
CA ASP A 178 5.14 14.04 -2.04
C ASP A 178 6.24 13.24 -2.80
N ILE A 179 6.60 12.09 -2.22
CA ILE A 179 7.50 11.09 -2.81
C ILE A 179 6.64 10.15 -3.68
N PRO A 180 6.92 10.04 -4.99
CA PRO A 180 6.13 9.18 -5.85
C PRO A 180 6.43 7.72 -5.52
N TRP A 181 5.44 6.85 -5.68
CA TRP A 181 5.64 5.42 -5.48
C TRP A 181 4.91 4.61 -6.54
N MET A 182 5.36 3.37 -6.72
CA MET A 182 4.68 2.39 -7.56
C MET A 182 4.91 0.98 -7.05
N GLN A 183 3.92 0.12 -7.25
CA GLN A 183 4.08 -1.31 -6.99
C GLN A 183 4.82 -1.98 -8.15
N LEU A 184 5.77 -2.85 -7.83
CA LEU A 184 6.48 -3.66 -8.80
C LEU A 184 5.76 -5.00 -8.99
N SER A 185 5.88 -5.60 -10.17
CA SER A 185 5.17 -6.83 -10.54
C SER A 185 5.64 -8.08 -9.78
N ALA A 186 6.76 -8.00 -9.05
CA ALA A 186 7.38 -9.13 -8.38
C ALA A 186 7.45 -8.92 -6.86
N ARG A 187 7.21 -10.01 -6.12
CA ARG A 187 7.47 -10.15 -4.67
C ARG A 187 6.83 -9.09 -3.77
N ALA A 188 5.69 -8.50 -4.18
CA ALA A 188 5.02 -7.42 -3.44
C ALA A 188 5.96 -6.26 -3.07
N MET A 189 6.98 -6.00 -3.90
CA MET A 189 7.89 -4.88 -3.71
C MET A 189 7.25 -3.57 -4.16
N ILE A 190 7.65 -2.49 -3.49
CA ILE A 190 7.35 -1.13 -3.91
C ILE A 190 8.64 -0.41 -4.29
N GLN A 191 8.52 0.50 -5.25
CA GLN A 191 9.53 1.50 -5.57
C GLN A 191 9.05 2.85 -5.05
N LEU A 192 9.93 3.56 -4.36
CA LEU A 192 9.78 4.96 -3.95
C LEU A 192 10.74 5.80 -4.78
N GLY A 193 10.29 6.93 -5.32
CA GLY A 193 11.09 7.79 -6.19
C GLY A 193 11.27 7.25 -7.62
N TYR A 194 11.94 8.04 -8.46
CA TYR A 194 12.18 7.74 -9.88
C TYR A 194 13.66 7.77 -10.25
N GLY A 195 14.02 7.04 -11.30
CA GLY A 195 15.36 7.09 -11.90
C GLY A 195 16.45 6.66 -10.92
N VAL A 196 17.58 7.36 -10.96
CA VAL A 196 18.72 7.21 -10.04
C VAL A 196 18.38 7.46 -8.57
N HIS A 197 17.31 8.21 -8.29
CA HIS A 197 16.87 8.52 -6.92
C HIS A 197 15.94 7.46 -6.33
N GLN A 198 15.56 6.44 -7.11
CA GLN A 198 14.63 5.43 -6.63
C GLN A 198 15.21 4.59 -5.47
N LYS A 199 14.32 4.14 -4.59
CA LYS A 199 14.57 3.18 -3.52
C LYS A 199 13.54 2.06 -3.61
N ARG A 200 13.90 0.86 -3.18
CA ARG A 200 13.01 -0.30 -3.20
C ARG A 200 12.82 -0.83 -1.79
N ILE A 201 11.58 -1.21 -1.49
CA ILE A 201 11.21 -1.80 -0.20
C ILE A 201 10.37 -3.04 -0.45
N GLN A 202 10.62 -4.09 0.34
CA GLN A 202 9.76 -5.25 0.47
C GLN A 202 9.34 -5.41 1.94
N ALA A 203 8.05 -5.24 2.24
CA ALA A 203 7.58 -5.09 3.62
C ALA A 203 8.31 -3.94 4.35
N THR A 204 9.32 -4.25 5.17
CA THR A 204 10.20 -3.28 5.85
C THR A 204 11.67 -3.47 5.52
N LEU A 205 12.01 -4.43 4.64
CA LEU A 205 13.37 -4.60 4.10
C LEU A 205 13.64 -3.52 3.06
N SER A 206 14.73 -2.78 3.23
CA SER A 206 15.12 -1.70 2.32
C SER A 206 16.21 -2.16 1.36
N ASN A 207 16.52 -1.34 0.35
CA ASN A 207 17.64 -1.58 -0.55
C ASN A 207 19.03 -1.42 0.11
N TYR A 208 19.09 -0.97 1.36
CA TYR A 208 20.31 -0.93 2.16
C TYR A 208 20.51 -2.17 3.04
N SER A 209 19.47 -2.99 3.22
CA SER A 209 19.56 -4.23 3.99
C SER A 209 20.47 -5.23 3.25
N GLY A 210 21.67 -5.47 3.79
CA GLY A 210 22.63 -6.40 3.21
C GLY A 210 22.17 -7.85 3.33
N ILE A 211 22.33 -8.64 2.26
CA ILE A 211 21.89 -10.04 2.23
C ILE A 211 22.48 -10.87 3.38
N LEU A 212 23.75 -10.62 3.74
CA LEU A 212 24.41 -11.32 4.85
C LEU A 212 23.73 -11.02 6.20
N GLY A 213 23.30 -9.77 6.43
CA GLY A 213 22.58 -9.41 7.66
C GLY A 213 21.17 -10.00 7.71
N VAL A 214 20.49 -10.07 6.56
CA VAL A 214 19.17 -10.70 6.44
C VAL A 214 19.26 -12.21 6.65
N GLU A 215 20.20 -12.90 5.99
CA GLU A 215 20.43 -14.34 6.17
C GLU A 215 20.82 -14.67 7.60
N LEU A 216 21.71 -13.86 8.20
CA LEU A 216 22.08 -14.02 9.59
C LEU A 216 20.87 -13.88 10.52
N ALA A 217 20.02 -12.87 10.33
CA ALA A 217 18.80 -12.70 11.11
C ALA A 217 17.79 -13.86 10.95
N CYS A 218 17.80 -14.55 9.81
CA CYS A 218 17.02 -15.78 9.62
C CYS A 218 17.64 -17.01 10.31
N ASP A 219 18.93 -16.99 10.63
CA ASP A 219 19.63 -18.01 11.40
C ASP A 219 19.67 -17.66 12.90
N LYS A 220 18.75 -18.25 13.66
CA LYS A 220 18.62 -17.98 15.10
C LYS A 220 19.87 -18.36 15.89
N GLU A 221 20.52 -19.48 15.57
CA GLU A 221 21.72 -19.92 16.29
C GLU A 221 22.94 -19.11 15.86
N GLY A 222 23.12 -18.88 14.57
CA GLY A 222 24.19 -18.02 14.04
C GLY A 222 24.12 -16.61 14.63
N THR A 223 22.93 -16.01 14.65
CA THR A 223 22.68 -14.71 15.29
C THR A 223 23.08 -14.75 16.76
N LYS A 224 22.60 -15.74 17.52
CA LYS A 224 22.90 -15.84 18.96
C LYS A 224 24.38 -16.01 19.25
N GLN A 225 25.08 -16.82 18.47
CA GLN A 225 26.50 -17.05 18.65
C GLN A 225 27.30 -15.75 18.43
N ILE A 226 27.01 -15.02 17.35
CA ILE A 226 27.66 -13.73 17.08
C ILE A 226 27.36 -12.71 18.18
N LEU A 227 26.11 -12.63 18.63
CA LEU A 227 25.72 -11.73 19.71
C LEU A 227 26.41 -12.09 21.04
N ARG A 228 26.49 -13.38 21.37
CA ARG A 228 27.20 -13.89 22.55
C ARG A 228 28.68 -13.54 22.52
N ASP A 229 29.34 -13.78 21.39
CA ASP A 229 30.77 -13.46 21.20
C ASP A 229 31.02 -11.95 21.27
N ALA A 230 30.04 -11.14 20.89
CA ALA A 230 30.05 -9.69 21.05
C ALA A 230 29.68 -9.21 22.47
N GLY A 231 29.44 -10.10 23.43
CA GLY A 231 29.11 -9.77 24.81
C GLY A 231 27.66 -9.31 25.05
N VAL A 232 26.77 -9.54 24.10
CA VAL A 232 25.33 -9.28 24.23
C VAL A 232 24.68 -10.40 25.05
N PRO A 233 23.84 -10.09 26.05
CA PRO A 233 23.10 -11.11 26.79
C PRO A 233 22.10 -11.79 25.85
N VAL A 234 22.30 -13.09 25.61
CA VAL A 234 21.41 -13.96 24.84
C VAL A 234 21.07 -15.20 25.69
N PRO A 235 19.96 -15.91 25.38
CA PRO A 235 19.65 -17.14 26.09
C PRO A 235 20.82 -18.14 26.04
N ARG A 236 21.14 -18.72 27.21
CA ARG A 236 22.03 -19.87 27.29
C ARG A 236 21.31 -21.07 26.71
N GLY A 237 21.93 -21.74 25.76
CA GLY A 237 21.33 -22.88 25.08
C GLY A 237 22.34 -23.69 24.30
N THR A 238 21.97 -24.93 24.03
CA THR A 238 22.72 -25.89 23.22
C THR A 238 21.78 -26.62 22.26
N THR A 239 22.34 -27.16 21.19
CA THR A 239 21.58 -27.93 20.20
C THR A 239 21.84 -29.42 20.39
N ILE A 240 20.76 -30.18 20.55
CA ILE A 240 20.79 -31.64 20.64
C ILE A 240 20.17 -32.30 19.43
N ARG A 241 20.62 -33.53 19.15
CA ARG A 241 20.05 -34.38 18.09
C ARG A 241 19.40 -35.63 18.64
N PHE A 242 19.87 -36.16 19.75
CA PHE A 242 19.33 -37.38 20.33
C PHE A 242 18.71 -37.06 21.69
N LEU A 243 17.73 -37.86 22.09
CA LEU A 243 17.09 -37.70 23.39
C LEU A 243 18.10 -37.95 24.53
N ASP A 244 19.07 -38.82 24.31
CA ASP A 244 20.13 -39.14 25.27
C ASP A 244 21.02 -37.93 25.60
N ASP A 245 21.08 -36.94 24.70
CA ASP A 245 21.82 -35.69 24.92
C ASP A 245 21.04 -34.69 25.81
N LEU A 246 19.74 -34.92 26.04
CA LEU A 246 18.83 -33.96 26.67
C LEU A 246 19.20 -33.69 28.13
N GLU A 247 19.59 -34.70 28.89
CA GLU A 247 19.93 -34.55 30.31
C GLU A 247 21.15 -33.64 30.49
N GLY A 248 22.23 -33.92 29.74
CA GLY A 248 23.42 -33.06 29.72
C GLY A 248 23.13 -31.64 29.25
N ALA A 249 22.28 -31.49 28.23
CA ALA A 249 21.85 -30.16 27.76
C ALA A 249 21.09 -29.37 28.81
N ILE A 250 20.26 -30.03 29.64
CA ILE A 250 19.53 -29.38 30.74
C ILE A 250 20.49 -28.91 31.83
N GLU A 251 21.48 -29.74 32.18
CA GLU A 251 22.51 -29.36 33.14
C GLU A 251 23.35 -28.17 32.63
N ASP A 252 23.74 -28.20 31.36
CA ASP A 252 24.54 -27.14 30.71
C ASP A 252 23.84 -25.76 30.73
N VAL A 253 22.51 -25.74 30.58
CA VAL A 253 21.74 -24.48 30.64
C VAL A 253 21.43 -24.01 32.06
N GLY A 254 21.79 -24.80 33.07
CA GLY A 254 21.64 -24.48 34.50
C GLY A 254 20.38 -25.05 35.15
N GLY A 255 19.77 -26.08 34.56
CA GLY A 255 18.57 -26.74 35.06
C GLY A 255 17.25 -26.08 34.64
N TYR A 256 16.15 -26.56 35.21
CA TYR A 256 14.81 -26.04 34.96
C TYR A 256 14.58 -24.64 35.55
N PRO A 257 13.70 -23.81 34.96
CA PRO A 257 12.89 -24.09 33.76
C PRO A 257 13.64 -23.93 32.45
N ILE A 258 13.26 -24.72 31.44
CA ILE A 258 13.86 -24.72 30.10
C ILE A 258 12.83 -24.44 28.99
N VAL A 259 13.35 -24.11 27.81
CA VAL A 259 12.63 -24.01 26.54
C VAL A 259 13.19 -25.04 25.58
N ILE A 260 12.30 -25.76 24.90
CA ILE A 260 12.67 -26.68 23.84
C ILE A 260 12.01 -26.23 22.54
N LYS A 261 12.80 -26.04 21.48
CA LYS A 261 12.32 -25.58 20.17
C LYS A 261 13.08 -26.20 19.01
N PRO A 262 12.43 -26.43 17.85
CA PRO A 262 13.12 -26.89 16.64
C PRO A 262 14.10 -25.83 16.11
N LEU A 263 15.24 -26.28 15.58
CA LEU A 263 16.23 -25.40 14.95
C LEU A 263 15.67 -24.61 13.76
N ASN A 264 14.87 -25.25 12.89
CA ASN A 264 14.36 -24.67 11.64
C ASN A 264 12.83 -24.41 11.67
N GLY A 265 12.26 -24.14 12.84
CA GLY A 265 10.82 -23.91 12.97
C GLY A 265 10.39 -22.45 12.76
N ASN A 266 9.30 -22.25 12.01
CA ASN A 266 8.64 -20.95 11.85
C ASN A 266 7.31 -20.90 12.64
N HIS A 267 6.88 -19.69 13.02
CA HIS A 267 5.56 -19.41 13.64
C HIS A 267 5.24 -20.20 14.92
N GLY A 268 6.24 -20.51 15.75
CA GLY A 268 6.00 -21.17 17.04
C GLY A 268 5.66 -22.66 16.97
N ARG A 269 5.69 -23.29 15.78
CA ARG A 269 5.47 -24.75 15.66
C ARG A 269 6.56 -25.53 16.38
N GLY A 270 6.16 -26.44 17.25
CA GLY A 270 7.07 -27.32 17.98
C GLY A 270 7.85 -26.62 19.11
N ILE A 271 7.51 -25.39 19.46
CA ILE A 271 8.09 -24.69 20.61
C ILE A 271 7.29 -25.07 21.86
N THR A 272 7.98 -25.46 22.93
CA THR A 272 7.38 -25.62 24.26
C THR A 272 8.16 -24.77 25.26
N LEU A 273 7.44 -23.90 25.97
CA LEU A 273 7.98 -22.96 26.94
C LEU A 273 7.70 -23.44 28.38
N ASP A 274 8.45 -22.89 29.35
CA ASP A 274 8.29 -23.11 30.79
C ASP A 274 8.22 -24.60 31.19
N ILE A 275 9.14 -25.41 30.65
CA ILE A 275 9.24 -26.83 30.97
C ILE A 275 9.91 -26.96 32.33
N ASN A 276 9.27 -27.66 33.26
CA ASN A 276 9.71 -27.77 34.66
C ASN A 276 9.98 -29.23 35.12
N SER A 277 9.77 -30.22 34.25
CA SER A 277 10.01 -31.64 34.57
C SER A 277 10.63 -32.43 33.42
N TRP A 278 11.14 -33.62 33.73
CA TRP A 278 11.73 -34.54 32.76
C TRP A 278 10.69 -35.10 31.79
N GLU A 279 9.50 -35.43 32.28
CA GLU A 279 8.41 -35.93 31.46
C GLU A 279 7.93 -34.89 30.44
N GLU A 280 7.84 -33.62 30.87
CA GLU A 280 7.53 -32.50 29.99
C GLU A 280 8.64 -32.29 28.96
N ALA A 281 9.92 -32.34 29.37
CA ALA A 281 11.07 -32.17 28.48
C ALA A 281 11.14 -33.24 27.39
N GLN A 282 10.88 -34.51 27.73
CA GLN A 282 10.82 -35.61 26.75
C GLN A 282 9.69 -35.39 25.73
N THR A 283 8.51 -34.99 26.22
CA THR A 283 7.35 -34.75 25.36
C THR A 283 7.63 -33.58 24.41
N ALA A 284 8.15 -32.48 24.93
CA ALA A 284 8.54 -31.31 24.16
C ALA A 284 9.62 -31.62 23.12
N HIS A 285 10.65 -32.40 23.48
CA HIS A 285 11.69 -32.83 22.54
C HIS A 285 11.09 -33.65 21.39
N LYS A 286 10.17 -34.57 21.68
CA LYS A 286 9.47 -35.35 20.65
C LYS A 286 8.68 -34.45 19.69
N THR A 287 7.91 -33.51 20.22
CA THR A 287 7.14 -32.56 19.39
C THR A 287 8.05 -31.66 18.56
N ALA A 288 9.16 -31.16 19.13
CA ALA A 288 10.13 -30.36 18.39
C ALA A 288 10.82 -31.18 17.27
N LYS A 289 11.09 -32.47 17.52
CA LYS A 289 11.68 -33.40 16.56
C LYS A 289 10.81 -33.69 15.34
N GLU A 290 9.49 -33.65 15.50
CA GLU A 290 8.55 -33.80 14.38
C GLU A 290 8.71 -32.65 13.36
N VAL A 291 9.20 -31.50 13.81
CA VAL A 291 9.43 -30.32 12.96
C VAL A 291 10.86 -30.26 12.42
N SER A 292 11.86 -30.59 13.24
CA SER A 292 13.28 -30.46 12.89
C SER A 292 14.13 -31.63 13.38
N ARG A 293 15.13 -32.03 12.59
CA ARG A 293 16.09 -33.05 12.99
C ARG A 293 16.97 -32.64 14.17
N SER A 294 17.17 -31.34 14.39
CA SER A 294 17.92 -30.80 15.51
C SER A 294 17.01 -29.91 16.36
N VAL A 295 17.17 -29.98 17.67
CA VAL A 295 16.35 -29.29 18.66
C VAL A 295 17.26 -28.46 19.55
N ILE A 296 16.84 -27.24 19.85
CA ILE A 296 17.53 -26.32 20.75
C ILE A 296 16.92 -26.46 22.15
N VAL A 297 17.78 -26.61 23.15
CA VAL A 297 17.44 -26.55 24.58
C VAL A 297 18.03 -25.26 25.12
N GLU A 298 17.18 -24.40 25.68
CA GLU A 298 17.55 -23.08 26.21
C GLU A 298 17.06 -22.92 27.64
N ARG A 299 17.76 -22.12 28.45
CA ARG A 299 17.20 -21.63 29.72
C ARG A 299 15.95 -20.79 29.43
N TYR A 300 14.88 -21.03 30.20
CA TYR A 300 13.70 -20.18 30.17
C TYR A 300 13.93 -18.90 30.99
N TYR A 301 13.72 -17.76 30.35
CA TYR A 301 13.79 -16.45 30.99
C TYR A 301 12.37 -15.95 31.25
N LYS A 302 12.06 -15.69 32.53
CA LYS A 302 10.76 -15.14 32.93
C LYS A 302 10.76 -13.63 32.78
N GLY A 303 9.77 -13.08 32.09
CA GLY A 303 9.65 -11.65 31.90
C GLY A 303 8.63 -11.30 30.83
N PHE A 304 8.58 -10.02 30.51
CA PHE A 304 7.74 -9.44 29.47
C PHE A 304 8.51 -9.40 28.15
N ASP A 305 7.80 -9.69 27.06
CA ASP A 305 8.33 -9.71 25.70
C ASP A 305 8.23 -8.32 25.07
N HIS A 306 9.36 -7.76 24.67
CA HIS A 306 9.46 -6.43 24.08
C HIS A 306 10.07 -6.53 22.69
N GLN A 307 9.47 -5.85 21.72
CA GLN A 307 10.11 -5.58 20.44
C GLN A 307 10.64 -4.15 20.41
N ILE A 308 11.95 -4.02 20.24
CA ILE A 308 12.64 -2.74 20.03
C ILE A 308 12.87 -2.56 18.54
N LEU A 309 12.32 -1.50 17.97
CA LEU A 309 12.54 -1.13 16.57
C LEU A 309 13.73 -0.17 16.47
N VAL A 310 14.75 -0.60 15.73
CA VAL A 310 15.91 0.20 15.36
C VAL A 310 15.83 0.55 13.88
N VAL A 311 15.94 1.83 13.55
CA VAL A 311 16.00 2.34 12.17
C VAL A 311 17.20 3.25 12.03
N ASN A 312 18.01 3.03 10.98
CA ASN A 312 19.23 3.78 10.71
C ASN A 312 20.17 3.85 11.93
N GLY A 313 20.28 2.74 12.67
CA GLY A 313 21.10 2.61 13.87
C GLY A 313 20.58 3.37 15.10
N LYS A 314 19.32 3.82 15.10
CA LYS A 314 18.65 4.48 16.22
C LYS A 314 17.39 3.76 16.66
N VAL A 315 17.19 3.61 17.98
CA VAL A 315 15.91 3.12 18.51
C VAL A 315 14.84 4.17 18.25
N VAL A 316 13.76 3.78 17.56
CA VAL A 316 12.65 4.68 17.20
C VAL A 316 11.36 4.35 17.93
N ALA A 317 11.18 3.09 18.35
CA ALA A 317 10.01 2.66 19.10
C ALA A 317 10.30 1.39 19.90
N VAL A 318 9.56 1.20 20.99
CA VAL A 318 9.58 -0.01 21.82
C VAL A 318 8.14 -0.39 22.13
N ALA A 319 7.78 -1.66 21.93
CA ALA A 319 6.47 -2.16 22.27
C ALA A 319 6.59 -3.45 23.10
N GLU A 320 5.93 -3.47 24.26
CA GLU A 320 5.66 -4.71 24.99
C GLU A 320 4.54 -5.47 24.29
N ARG A 321 4.76 -6.74 23.98
CA ARG A 321 3.76 -7.63 23.40
C ARG A 321 3.17 -8.49 24.52
N ILE A 322 1.85 -8.44 24.67
CA ILE A 322 1.14 -9.24 25.66
C ILE A 322 0.33 -10.31 24.90
N PRO A 323 0.45 -11.61 25.25
CA PRO A 323 -0.34 -12.67 24.63
C PRO A 323 -1.85 -12.43 24.75
N ALA A 324 -2.61 -13.05 23.86
CA ALA A 324 -4.06 -13.00 23.92
C ALA A 324 -4.53 -13.45 25.31
N HIS A 325 -5.35 -12.66 25.97
CA HIS A 325 -5.81 -12.90 27.32
C HIS A 325 -7.18 -12.30 27.56
N VAL A 326 -7.83 -12.75 28.62
CA VAL A 326 -9.01 -12.12 29.20
C VAL A 326 -8.78 -11.83 30.68
N VAL A 327 -9.47 -10.82 31.20
CA VAL A 327 -9.40 -10.45 32.62
C VAL A 327 -10.71 -10.84 33.28
N GLY A 328 -10.63 -11.64 34.34
CA GLY A 328 -11.80 -12.10 35.08
C GLY A 328 -12.56 -10.95 35.72
N ASN A 329 -13.88 -10.98 35.57
CA ASN A 329 -14.80 -10.06 36.25
C ASN A 329 -15.46 -10.71 37.49
N GLY A 330 -15.15 -11.99 37.77
CA GLY A 330 -15.71 -12.79 38.86
C GLY A 330 -17.14 -13.27 38.63
N ARG A 331 -17.71 -13.11 37.43
CA ARG A 331 -19.11 -13.44 37.11
C ARG A 331 -19.28 -14.18 35.78
N SER A 332 -18.52 -13.81 34.76
CA SER A 332 -18.60 -14.37 33.41
C SER A 332 -17.60 -15.51 33.22
N THR A 333 -17.96 -16.45 32.35
CA THR A 333 -17.03 -17.51 31.93
C THR A 333 -15.92 -16.95 31.04
N ILE A 334 -14.84 -17.70 30.85
CA ILE A 334 -13.75 -17.31 29.93
C ILE A 334 -14.30 -17.18 28.51
N GLU A 335 -15.18 -18.07 28.06
CA GLU A 335 -15.83 -17.98 26.75
C GLU A 335 -16.62 -16.66 26.60
N GLU A 336 -17.46 -16.31 27.58
CA GLU A 336 -18.20 -15.04 27.56
C GLU A 336 -17.28 -13.81 27.56
N LEU A 337 -16.16 -13.87 28.29
CA LEU A 337 -15.17 -12.79 28.32
C LEU A 337 -14.45 -12.65 26.97
N ILE A 338 -14.20 -13.75 26.27
CA ILE A 338 -13.61 -13.75 24.91
C ILE A 338 -14.60 -13.09 23.95
N ASP A 339 -15.87 -13.50 23.99
CA ASP A 339 -16.92 -12.91 23.15
C ASP A 339 -17.05 -11.41 23.41
N GLN A 340 -17.09 -11.00 24.67
CA GLN A 340 -17.11 -9.58 25.06
C GLN A 340 -15.88 -8.83 24.55
N THR A 341 -14.69 -9.43 24.64
CA THR A 341 -13.45 -8.83 24.14
C THR A 341 -13.47 -8.68 22.62
N ASN A 342 -14.07 -9.64 21.90
CA ASN A 342 -14.22 -9.64 20.46
C ASN A 342 -15.31 -8.69 19.94
N LEU A 343 -16.19 -8.17 20.82
CA LEU A 343 -17.14 -7.10 20.49
C LEU A 343 -16.47 -5.73 20.30
N ASP A 344 -15.19 -5.58 20.66
CA ASP A 344 -14.43 -4.36 20.40
C ASP A 344 -14.42 -4.06 18.88
N PRO A 345 -14.94 -2.89 18.44
CA PRO A 345 -14.99 -2.53 17.03
C PRO A 345 -13.61 -2.40 16.38
N HIS A 346 -12.53 -2.36 17.16
CA HIS A 346 -11.15 -2.37 16.65
C HIS A 346 -10.63 -3.78 16.35
N ARG A 347 -11.33 -4.85 16.74
CA ARG A 347 -10.97 -6.25 16.43
C ARG A 347 -11.62 -6.72 15.13
N GLY A 348 -10.78 -7.11 14.17
CA GLY A 348 -11.18 -7.65 12.87
C GLY A 348 -10.72 -9.09 12.67
N ASP A 349 -11.17 -9.68 11.57
CA ASP A 349 -10.68 -10.99 11.13
C ASP A 349 -9.28 -10.80 10.50
N GLY A 350 -8.31 -11.64 10.88
CA GLY A 350 -6.94 -11.53 10.37
C GLY A 350 -6.28 -10.16 10.57
N HIS A 351 -5.99 -9.46 9.47
CA HIS A 351 -5.34 -8.13 9.45
C HIS A 351 -6.30 -6.99 9.09
N ASP A 352 -7.61 -7.24 9.08
CA ASP A 352 -8.62 -6.31 8.57
C ASP A 352 -8.80 -5.07 9.45
N ASN A 353 -8.30 -5.08 10.69
CA ASN A 353 -8.48 -3.99 11.65
C ASN A 353 -7.24 -3.80 12.55
N VAL A 354 -7.27 -2.83 13.48
CA VAL A 354 -6.15 -2.49 14.37
C VAL A 354 -5.77 -3.66 15.27
N LEU A 355 -6.75 -4.42 15.76
CA LEU A 355 -6.60 -5.63 16.56
C LEU A 355 -7.16 -6.84 15.79
N THR A 356 -6.68 -8.04 16.13
CA THR A 356 -7.20 -9.29 15.57
C THR A 356 -8.14 -9.95 16.59
N LYS A 357 -9.26 -10.53 16.13
CA LYS A 357 -10.16 -11.29 17.01
C LYS A 357 -9.44 -12.47 17.64
N ILE A 358 -9.79 -12.75 18.89
CA ILE A 358 -9.32 -13.91 19.63
C ILE A 358 -10.12 -15.12 19.15
N VAL A 359 -9.42 -16.10 18.57
CA VAL A 359 -10.01 -17.37 18.14
C VAL A 359 -9.57 -18.46 19.10
N VAL A 360 -10.54 -19.23 19.60
CA VAL A 360 -10.30 -20.40 20.45
C VAL A 360 -10.00 -21.61 19.57
N ASP A 361 -8.90 -22.28 19.88
CA ASP A 361 -8.52 -23.56 19.26
C ASP A 361 -7.92 -24.50 20.33
N ALA A 362 -7.49 -25.68 19.91
CA ALA A 362 -6.88 -26.68 20.79
C ALA A 362 -5.65 -26.16 21.56
N THR A 363 -4.90 -25.20 20.99
CA THR A 363 -3.76 -24.58 21.68
C THR A 363 -4.26 -23.65 22.78
N SER A 364 -5.32 -22.85 22.54
CA SER A 364 -5.93 -22.01 23.58
C SER A 364 -6.44 -22.85 24.76
N GLU A 365 -7.11 -23.97 24.48
CA GLU A 365 -7.59 -24.89 25.52
C GLU A 365 -6.44 -25.50 26.33
N SER A 366 -5.34 -25.88 25.67
CA SER A 366 -4.15 -26.41 26.34
C SER A 366 -3.54 -25.40 27.32
N VAL A 367 -3.42 -24.14 26.91
CA VAL A 367 -2.87 -23.05 27.73
C VAL A 367 -3.78 -22.75 28.92
N LEU A 368 -5.09 -22.74 28.72
CA LEU A 368 -6.06 -22.60 29.84
C LEU A 368 -5.96 -23.77 30.81
N LYS A 369 -5.86 -25.01 30.31
CA LYS A 369 -5.75 -26.20 31.14
C LYS A 369 -4.49 -26.19 32.00
N LYS A 370 -3.35 -25.71 31.47
CA LYS A 370 -2.11 -25.52 32.25
C LYS A 370 -2.29 -24.51 33.39
N GLN A 371 -3.13 -23.49 33.21
CA GLN A 371 -3.50 -22.52 34.25
C GLN A 371 -4.59 -23.04 35.20
N GLY A 372 -5.07 -24.28 35.03
CA GLY A 372 -6.13 -24.86 35.84
C GLY A 372 -7.55 -24.44 35.42
N TYR A 373 -7.70 -23.84 34.25
CA TYR A 373 -8.96 -23.31 33.73
C TYR A 373 -9.51 -24.10 32.54
N ARG A 374 -10.81 -23.94 32.31
CA ARG A 374 -11.55 -24.36 31.10
C ARG A 374 -12.37 -23.18 30.60
N LEU A 375 -12.90 -23.26 29.37
CA LEU A 375 -13.69 -22.17 28.78
C LEU A 375 -14.91 -21.77 29.63
N GLU A 376 -15.50 -22.74 30.33
CA GLU A 376 -16.68 -22.56 31.19
C GLU A 376 -16.31 -22.07 32.60
N SER A 377 -15.02 -21.93 32.90
CA SER A 377 -14.56 -21.47 34.21
C SER A 377 -14.80 -19.97 34.39
N ILE A 378 -15.15 -19.56 35.60
CA ILE A 378 -15.32 -18.15 35.99
C ILE A 378 -14.07 -17.70 36.75
N PRO A 379 -13.14 -16.96 36.11
CA PRO A 379 -11.93 -16.47 36.76
C PRO A 379 -12.26 -15.38 37.78
N ARG A 380 -11.43 -15.26 38.83
CA ARG A 380 -11.65 -14.27 39.90
C ARG A 380 -11.52 -12.86 39.34
N LYS A 381 -12.16 -11.91 40.02
CA LYS A 381 -12.10 -10.50 39.61
C LYS A 381 -10.64 -10.01 39.60
N GLY A 382 -10.16 -9.55 38.45
CA GLY A 382 -8.79 -9.03 38.24
C GLY A 382 -7.75 -10.09 37.89
N GLU A 383 -8.14 -11.37 37.81
CA GLU A 383 -7.24 -12.45 37.41
C GLU A 383 -7.08 -12.50 35.88
N VAL A 384 -5.84 -12.60 35.39
CA VAL A 384 -5.54 -12.64 33.95
C VAL A 384 -5.45 -14.10 33.51
N CYS A 385 -6.26 -14.48 32.52
CA CYS A 385 -6.21 -15.80 31.90
C CYS A 385 -5.64 -15.68 30.50
N TYR A 386 -4.44 -16.24 30.27
CA TYR A 386 -3.82 -16.24 28.96
C TYR A 386 -4.41 -17.35 28.08
N LEU A 387 -4.56 -17.05 26.79
CA LEU A 387 -5.06 -17.97 25.76
C LEU A 387 -3.94 -18.42 24.81
N ARG A 388 -2.76 -17.80 24.90
CA ARG A 388 -1.58 -18.11 24.08
C ARG A 388 -0.33 -18.00 24.94
N GLU A 389 0.67 -18.85 24.67
CA GLU A 389 1.99 -18.72 25.30
C GLU A 389 2.84 -17.64 24.61
N THR A 390 2.66 -17.44 23.31
CA THR A 390 3.42 -16.46 22.52
C THR A 390 2.63 -15.16 22.33
N ALA A 391 3.31 -14.03 22.46
CA ALA A 391 2.73 -12.72 22.29
C ALA A 391 2.66 -12.31 20.80
N ASN A 392 1.69 -12.87 20.08
CA ASN A 392 1.45 -12.55 18.67
C ASN A 392 0.17 -11.72 18.49
N LEU A 393 0.30 -10.56 17.83
CA LEU A 393 -0.86 -9.71 17.49
C LEU A 393 -1.85 -10.41 16.57
N SER A 394 -1.38 -11.30 15.70
CA SER A 394 -2.21 -12.08 14.76
C SER A 394 -3.08 -13.12 15.44
N THR A 395 -2.81 -13.48 16.70
CA THR A 395 -3.62 -14.42 17.48
C THR A 395 -4.45 -13.71 18.56
N GLY A 396 -4.59 -12.39 18.45
CA GLY A 396 -5.42 -11.58 19.33
C GLY A 396 -4.71 -10.97 20.54
N GLY A 397 -3.38 -11.05 20.59
CA GLY A 397 -2.55 -10.32 21.56
C GLY A 397 -2.69 -8.80 21.45
N ILE A 398 -2.13 -8.09 22.43
CA ILE A 398 -2.13 -6.62 22.48
C ILE A 398 -0.69 -6.08 22.54
N ALA A 399 -0.52 -4.81 22.19
CA ALA A 399 0.76 -4.12 22.25
C ALA A 399 0.66 -2.86 23.11
N VAL A 400 1.67 -2.63 23.97
CA VAL A 400 1.78 -1.45 24.82
C VAL A 400 3.05 -0.69 24.46
N ASP A 401 2.94 0.61 24.18
CA ASP A 401 4.10 1.46 23.89
C ASP A 401 4.95 1.70 25.16
N TYR A 402 6.25 1.37 25.08
CA TYR A 402 7.25 1.57 26.14
C TYR A 402 8.43 2.44 25.67
N THR A 403 8.28 3.13 24.54
CA THR A 403 9.37 3.88 23.89
C THR A 403 10.03 4.91 24.80
N ASP A 404 9.26 5.58 25.66
CA ASP A 404 9.79 6.63 26.55
C ASP A 404 10.25 6.07 27.92
N ASN A 405 10.03 4.78 28.18
CA ASN A 405 10.29 4.13 29.46
C ASN A 405 11.52 3.22 29.46
N ILE A 406 11.99 2.80 28.29
CA ILE A 406 13.15 1.92 28.14
C ILE A 406 14.43 2.54 28.75
N HIS A 407 15.24 1.70 29.41
CA HIS A 407 16.51 2.14 29.98
C HIS A 407 17.52 2.57 28.88
N PRO A 408 18.29 3.66 29.07
CA PRO A 408 19.29 4.11 28.10
C PRO A 408 20.37 3.07 27.75
N GLU A 409 20.78 2.22 28.69
CA GLU A 409 21.72 1.12 28.41
C GLU A 409 21.12 0.09 27.43
N THR A 410 19.83 -0.21 27.57
CA THR A 410 19.12 -1.12 26.68
C THR A 410 18.95 -0.51 25.29
N ILE A 411 18.73 0.81 25.19
CA ILE A 411 18.77 1.54 23.91
C ILE A 411 20.14 1.38 23.25
N TRP A 412 21.23 1.67 23.96
CA TRP A 412 22.59 1.54 23.45
C TRP A 412 22.89 0.11 22.98
N LEU A 413 22.48 -0.89 23.76
CA LEU A 413 22.66 -2.30 23.41
C LEU A 413 21.89 -2.66 22.14
N ALA A 414 20.64 -2.23 22.01
CA ALA A 414 19.81 -2.47 20.82
C ALA A 414 20.40 -1.82 19.56
N GLU A 415 20.83 -0.55 19.65
CA GLU A 415 21.53 0.13 18.54
C GLU A 415 22.81 -0.62 18.14
N ARG A 416 23.54 -1.17 19.12
CA ARG A 416 24.74 -1.97 18.89
C ARG A 416 24.42 -3.32 18.24
N VAL A 417 23.36 -4.02 18.69
CA VAL A 417 22.90 -5.30 18.12
C VAL A 417 22.57 -5.14 16.63
N ALA A 418 21.80 -4.12 16.25
CA ALA A 418 21.48 -3.86 14.84
C ALA A 418 22.75 -3.69 13.97
N LYS A 419 23.76 -2.99 14.49
CA LYS A 419 25.05 -2.80 13.81
C LYS A 419 25.89 -4.08 13.73
N ILE A 420 25.87 -4.92 14.77
CA ILE A 420 26.59 -6.21 14.78
C ILE A 420 26.03 -7.14 13.69
N ILE A 421 24.70 -7.21 13.57
CA ILE A 421 24.05 -8.04 12.55
C ILE A 421 24.13 -7.40 11.15
N GLY A 422 24.26 -6.07 11.08
CA GLY A 422 24.38 -5.34 9.82
C GLY A 422 23.03 -5.02 9.18
N LEU A 423 22.03 -4.68 10.00
CA LEU A 423 20.69 -4.31 9.56
C LEU A 423 20.46 -2.81 9.74
N ASP A 424 19.90 -2.18 8.71
CA ASP A 424 19.47 -0.78 8.69
C ASP A 424 18.11 -0.59 9.37
N ILE A 425 17.21 -1.57 9.22
CA ILE A 425 15.94 -1.67 9.94
C ILE A 425 15.91 -3.02 10.64
N ALA A 426 15.79 -3.02 11.97
CA ALA A 426 15.83 -4.23 12.78
C ALA A 426 14.76 -4.21 13.88
N GLY A 427 14.04 -5.31 14.04
CA GLY A 427 13.24 -5.57 15.24
C GLY A 427 14.01 -6.49 16.18
N ILE A 428 14.33 -6.02 17.38
CA ILE A 428 15.08 -6.79 18.36
C ILE A 428 14.11 -7.21 19.46
N ASP A 429 13.91 -8.52 19.58
CA ASP A 429 13.00 -9.09 20.56
C ASP A 429 13.78 -9.38 21.84
N ILE A 430 13.34 -8.78 22.95
CA ILE A 430 13.96 -8.84 24.27
C ILE A 430 12.95 -9.36 25.28
N VAL A 431 13.37 -10.33 26.09
CA VAL A 431 12.61 -10.76 27.26
C VAL A 431 13.33 -10.24 28.50
N THR A 432 12.60 -9.55 29.37
CA THR A 432 13.13 -9.03 30.63
C THR A 432 12.01 -8.84 31.66
N SER A 433 12.35 -8.94 32.95
CA SER A 433 11.39 -8.65 34.02
C SER A 433 11.03 -7.16 34.14
N ASP A 434 11.89 -6.26 33.66
CA ASP A 434 11.71 -4.81 33.77
C ASP A 434 12.57 -4.07 32.73
N ILE A 435 11.94 -3.57 31.66
CA ILE A 435 12.63 -2.86 30.56
C ILE A 435 13.20 -1.50 30.98
N THR A 436 12.79 -0.99 32.14
CA THR A 436 13.24 0.30 32.69
C THR A 436 14.60 0.22 33.38
N LYS A 437 15.16 -0.99 33.51
CA LYS A 437 16.48 -1.27 34.09
C LYS A 437 17.46 -1.85 33.07
N PRO A 438 18.77 -1.83 33.34
CA PRO A 438 19.75 -2.59 32.56
C PRO A 438 19.36 -4.07 32.45
N LEU A 439 19.48 -4.66 31.25
CA LEU A 439 19.10 -6.07 31.04
C LEU A 439 19.83 -7.03 31.98
N ARG A 440 21.11 -6.77 32.28
CA ARG A 440 21.90 -7.63 33.15
C ARG A 440 21.39 -7.65 34.60
N GLU A 441 20.73 -6.59 35.04
CA GLU A 441 20.13 -6.49 36.37
C GLU A 441 18.71 -7.09 36.42
N ALA A 442 17.99 -7.06 35.29
CA ALA A 442 16.59 -7.48 35.16
C ALA A 442 16.41 -8.90 34.54
N ASP A 443 17.45 -9.75 34.62
CA ASP A 443 17.53 -11.09 33.99
C ASP A 443 17.07 -11.07 32.51
N GLY A 444 17.45 -10.00 31.80
CA GLY A 444 17.02 -9.70 30.45
C GLY A 444 17.96 -10.23 29.37
N VAL A 445 17.41 -10.72 28.26
CA VAL A 445 18.16 -11.30 27.14
C VAL A 445 17.55 -10.91 25.78
N VAL A 446 18.42 -10.78 24.77
CA VAL A 446 18.03 -10.67 23.36
C VAL A 446 17.70 -12.05 22.83
N VAL A 447 16.43 -12.27 22.48
CA VAL A 447 15.91 -13.58 22.06
C VAL A 447 16.06 -13.78 20.56
N GLU A 448 15.74 -12.75 19.78
CA GLU A 448 15.69 -12.80 18.32
C GLU A 448 15.96 -11.42 17.70
N VAL A 449 16.50 -11.40 16.48
CA VAL A 449 16.67 -10.19 15.67
C VAL A 449 15.99 -10.42 14.33
N ASN A 450 15.08 -9.53 13.96
CA ASN A 450 14.24 -9.63 12.78
C ASN A 450 14.63 -8.57 11.74
N ALA A 451 14.90 -8.98 10.51
CA ALA A 451 15.24 -8.08 9.41
C ALA A 451 14.03 -7.36 8.78
N ALA A 452 12.82 -7.92 8.94
CA ALA A 452 11.57 -7.36 8.42
C ALA A 452 10.55 -7.14 9.57
N PRO A 453 10.83 -6.24 10.53
CA PRO A 453 9.95 -6.05 11.68
C PRO A 453 8.58 -5.51 11.28
N GLY A 454 7.55 -5.87 12.05
CA GLY A 454 6.18 -5.40 11.86
C GLY A 454 5.99 -4.01 12.48
N PHE A 455 5.43 -3.05 11.74
CA PHE A 455 5.20 -1.70 12.27
C PHE A 455 3.88 -1.54 13.01
N ARG A 456 2.91 -2.44 12.80
CA ARG A 456 1.54 -2.34 13.33
C ARG A 456 1.51 -2.07 14.84
N MET A 457 2.34 -2.76 15.61
CA MET A 457 2.43 -2.61 17.06
C MET A 457 2.89 -1.22 17.53
N HIS A 458 3.68 -0.52 16.71
CA HIS A 458 4.20 0.80 17.04
C HIS A 458 3.30 1.92 16.49
N VAL A 459 2.74 1.72 15.30
CA VAL A 459 1.85 2.71 14.65
C VAL A 459 0.49 2.77 15.34
N CYS A 460 -0.05 1.63 15.76
CA CYS A 460 -1.35 1.54 16.44
C CYS A 460 -1.26 0.61 17.66
N PRO A 461 -0.56 1.00 18.74
CA PRO A 461 -0.52 0.20 19.95
C PRO A 461 -1.92 0.16 20.60
N SER A 462 -2.23 -0.93 21.29
CA SER A 462 -3.48 -1.09 22.05
C SER A 462 -3.52 -0.15 23.25
N GLN A 463 -2.36 0.16 23.84
CA GLN A 463 -2.19 1.11 24.93
C GLN A 463 -0.91 1.93 24.74
N GLY A 464 -0.93 3.18 25.19
CA GLY A 464 0.20 4.11 25.04
C GLY A 464 0.14 4.94 23.75
N LYS A 465 1.26 5.54 23.35
CA LYS A 465 1.30 6.57 22.29
C LYS A 465 1.64 5.94 20.92
N PRO A 466 0.81 6.16 19.89
CA PRO A 466 1.17 5.87 18.50
C PRO A 466 2.50 6.50 18.08
N ARG A 467 3.38 5.71 17.45
CA ARG A 467 4.69 6.16 16.94
C ARG A 467 4.69 6.10 15.41
N ASN A 468 4.99 7.23 14.76
CA ASN A 468 5.21 7.25 13.31
C ASN A 468 6.59 6.68 12.98
N VAL A 469 6.68 5.36 12.91
CA VAL A 469 7.94 4.65 12.60
C VAL A 469 8.28 4.66 11.11
N ALA A 470 7.32 5.02 10.24
CA ALA A 470 7.57 5.19 8.80
C ALA A 470 8.42 6.43 8.51
N ALA A 471 8.25 7.50 9.28
CA ALA A 471 9.00 8.75 9.11
C ALA A 471 10.53 8.55 9.21
N PRO A 472 11.09 7.92 10.26
CA PRO A 472 12.53 7.63 10.33
C PRO A 472 13.04 6.76 9.17
N VAL A 473 12.23 5.83 8.66
CA VAL A 473 12.60 5.02 7.50
C VAL A 473 12.71 5.87 6.25
N LEU A 474 11.76 6.78 6.02
CA LEU A 474 11.84 7.69 4.89
C LEU A 474 12.95 8.74 5.04
N ASP A 475 13.27 9.17 6.26
CA ASP A 475 14.44 10.03 6.51
C ASP A 475 15.75 9.33 6.16
N MET A 476 15.85 8.02 6.43
CA MET A 476 16.99 7.19 6.05
C MET A 476 17.09 7.01 4.53
N LEU A 477 15.96 6.76 3.86
CA LEU A 477 15.92 6.50 2.42
C LEU A 477 16.09 7.78 1.59
N PHE A 478 15.51 8.88 2.07
CA PHE A 478 15.50 10.20 1.44
C PHE A 478 15.88 11.27 2.48
N PRO A 479 17.17 11.43 2.79
CA PRO A 479 17.63 12.47 3.70
C PRO A 479 17.19 13.87 3.25
N ASN A 480 16.97 14.77 4.21
CA ASN A 480 16.49 16.12 3.95
C ASN A 480 17.29 16.83 2.85
N GLY A 481 16.58 17.36 1.85
CA GLY A 481 17.17 18.06 0.72
C GLY A 481 17.63 17.17 -0.44
N GLN A 482 17.61 15.84 -0.29
CA GLN A 482 17.87 14.96 -1.44
C GLN A 482 16.65 14.85 -2.35
N PRO A 483 16.84 14.85 -3.68
CA PRO A 483 15.77 14.63 -4.63
C PRO A 483 15.22 13.21 -4.53
N ASN A 484 13.91 13.07 -4.68
CA ASN A 484 13.22 11.78 -4.84
C ASN A 484 12.71 11.55 -6.29
N ARG A 485 12.87 12.55 -7.16
CA ARG A 485 12.47 12.54 -8.56
C ARG A 485 13.65 12.98 -9.41
N ILE A 486 13.79 12.33 -10.56
CA ILE A 486 14.58 12.89 -11.66
C ILE A 486 13.77 14.00 -12.35
N PRO A 487 14.43 14.97 -13.01
CA PRO A 487 13.73 15.93 -13.85
C PRO A 487 12.93 15.25 -14.96
N ILE A 488 11.66 15.63 -15.11
CA ILE A 488 10.77 15.10 -16.15
C ILE A 488 10.39 16.22 -17.11
N ILE A 489 10.69 16.00 -18.39
CA ILE A 489 10.29 16.86 -19.51
C ILE A 489 9.26 16.09 -20.33
N ALA A 490 7.99 16.50 -20.26
CA ALA A 490 6.90 15.84 -20.96
C ALA A 490 6.52 16.65 -22.20
N ILE A 491 6.48 16.00 -23.37
CA ILE A 491 6.29 16.70 -24.65
C ILE A 491 5.06 16.14 -25.36
N THR A 492 4.16 17.02 -25.77
CA THR A 492 3.00 16.67 -26.58
C THR A 492 2.75 17.66 -27.72
N GLY A 493 1.92 17.26 -28.67
CA GLY A 493 1.66 18.00 -29.90
C GLY A 493 1.09 17.08 -30.98
N THR A 494 0.52 17.63 -32.05
CA THR A 494 0.23 16.81 -33.22
C THR A 494 1.52 16.47 -33.94
N ASN A 495 2.29 17.50 -34.33
CA ASN A 495 3.51 17.37 -35.11
C ASN A 495 4.74 17.84 -34.32
N GLY A 496 5.90 17.31 -34.67
CA GLY A 496 7.20 17.73 -34.13
C GLY A 496 7.62 17.07 -32.82
N LYS A 497 6.74 16.30 -32.16
CA LYS A 497 7.03 15.65 -30.86
C LYS A 497 8.36 14.88 -30.85
N THR A 498 8.50 13.89 -31.73
CA THR A 498 9.69 13.02 -31.77
C THR A 498 10.97 13.80 -32.07
N THR A 499 10.91 14.76 -32.99
CA THR A 499 12.05 15.64 -33.30
C THR A 499 12.46 16.45 -32.06
N THR A 500 11.50 17.11 -31.40
CA THR A 500 11.75 17.89 -30.19
C THR A 500 12.27 17.02 -29.05
N THR A 501 11.70 15.84 -28.83
CA THR A 501 12.17 14.87 -27.82
C THR A 501 13.62 14.49 -28.07
N ARG A 502 13.98 14.12 -29.30
CA ARG A 502 15.35 13.71 -29.64
C ARG A 502 16.35 14.86 -29.52
N LEU A 503 15.96 16.07 -29.92
CA LEU A 503 16.81 17.26 -29.78
C LEU A 503 17.05 17.59 -28.30
N ILE A 504 16.00 17.61 -27.48
CA ILE A 504 16.13 17.86 -26.04
C ILE A 504 16.99 16.79 -25.39
N ALA A 505 16.75 15.51 -25.69
CA ALA A 505 17.57 14.42 -25.16
C ALA A 505 19.04 14.56 -25.59
N HIS A 506 19.31 14.86 -26.86
CA HIS A 506 20.66 15.07 -27.36
C HIS A 506 21.39 16.23 -26.68
N ILE A 507 20.71 17.37 -26.49
CA ILE A 507 21.25 18.54 -25.79
C ILE A 507 21.54 18.20 -24.33
N TYR A 508 20.60 17.56 -23.63
CA TYR A 508 20.77 17.20 -22.22
C TYR A 508 21.93 16.22 -22.02
N ARG A 509 22.14 15.28 -22.95
CA ARG A 509 23.28 14.35 -22.90
C ARG A 509 24.64 15.06 -22.96
N GLN A 510 24.73 16.26 -23.55
CA GLN A 510 25.96 17.06 -23.52
C GLN A 510 26.35 17.50 -22.10
N THR A 511 25.42 17.43 -21.13
CA THR A 511 25.71 17.71 -19.71
C THR A 511 26.38 16.53 -19.00
N GLY A 512 26.59 15.40 -19.67
CA GLY A 512 27.17 14.18 -19.08
C GLY A 512 26.19 13.34 -18.26
N LYS A 513 24.91 13.72 -18.21
CA LYS A 513 23.85 12.96 -17.54
C LYS A 513 23.30 11.84 -18.41
N VAL A 514 22.91 10.73 -17.78
CA VAL A 514 22.19 9.63 -18.44
C VAL A 514 20.74 10.03 -18.70
N VAL A 515 20.36 10.09 -19.98
CA VAL A 515 19.02 10.52 -20.39
C VAL A 515 18.20 9.34 -20.88
N GLY A 516 17.06 9.11 -20.22
CA GLY A 516 16.05 8.17 -20.67
C GLY A 516 14.95 8.89 -21.45
N TYR A 517 14.59 8.42 -22.63
CA TYR A 517 13.57 9.08 -23.44
C TYR A 517 12.69 8.11 -24.24
N THR A 518 11.44 8.51 -24.45
CA THR A 518 10.45 7.74 -25.21
C THR A 518 10.09 8.47 -26.49
N THR A 519 9.88 7.75 -27.58
CA THR A 519 9.50 8.33 -28.87
C THR A 519 8.48 7.48 -29.62
N THR A 520 8.04 7.93 -30.79
CA THR A 520 7.16 7.16 -31.68
C THR A 520 7.80 5.86 -32.22
N ASP A 521 9.12 5.67 -32.14
CA ASP A 521 9.78 4.45 -32.66
C ASP A 521 10.57 3.63 -31.64
N GLY A 522 10.72 4.12 -30.41
CA GLY A 522 11.34 3.32 -29.35
C GLY A 522 11.59 4.05 -28.03
N ILE A 523 11.96 3.24 -27.05
CA ILE A 523 12.48 3.63 -25.74
C ILE A 523 14.00 3.59 -25.81
N TYR A 524 14.63 4.65 -25.33
CA TYR A 524 16.08 4.81 -25.39
C TYR A 524 16.62 5.20 -24.02
N ILE A 525 17.80 4.68 -23.68
CA ILE A 525 18.63 5.15 -22.57
C ILE A 525 19.98 5.51 -23.17
N ASP A 526 20.31 6.79 -23.15
CA ASP A 526 21.41 7.38 -23.91
C ASP A 526 21.41 7.02 -25.40
N GLU A 527 22.33 6.16 -25.86
CA GLU A 527 22.45 5.72 -27.27
C GLU A 527 21.79 4.37 -27.50
N TYR A 528 21.42 3.68 -26.43
CA TYR A 528 20.97 2.31 -26.48
C TYR A 528 19.45 2.26 -26.63
N VAL A 529 19.00 1.49 -27.62
CA VAL A 529 17.59 1.18 -27.80
C VAL A 529 17.21 0.09 -26.81
N VAL A 530 16.32 0.40 -25.88
CA VAL A 530 15.77 -0.56 -24.93
C VAL A 530 14.68 -1.39 -25.59
N GLU A 531 13.76 -0.74 -26.31
CA GLU A 531 12.64 -1.38 -26.98
C GLU A 531 12.25 -0.58 -28.23
N LYS A 532 11.91 -1.26 -29.34
CA LYS A 532 11.41 -0.65 -30.57
C LYS A 532 9.88 -0.73 -30.63
N GLY A 533 9.25 0.32 -31.14
CA GLY A 533 7.80 0.39 -31.35
C GLY A 533 7.22 1.76 -31.03
N ASP A 534 5.90 1.91 -31.16
CA ASP A 534 5.21 3.13 -30.69
C ASP A 534 5.19 3.14 -29.16
N THR A 535 6.10 3.93 -28.58
CA THR A 535 6.38 3.96 -27.14
C THR A 535 5.98 5.29 -26.51
N THR A 536 4.99 5.97 -27.10
CA THR A 536 4.51 7.29 -26.66
C THR A 536 3.47 7.24 -25.53
N GLY A 537 3.44 6.14 -24.78
CA GLY A 537 2.44 5.85 -23.75
C GLY A 537 3.02 5.58 -22.35
N PRO A 538 2.16 5.48 -21.33
CA PRO A 538 2.60 5.41 -19.95
C PRO A 538 3.45 4.19 -19.58
N GLN A 539 3.20 3.04 -20.22
CA GLN A 539 4.00 1.83 -19.99
C GLN A 539 5.46 2.05 -20.34
N SER A 540 5.72 2.69 -21.49
CA SER A 540 7.07 3.02 -21.94
C SER A 540 7.74 4.08 -21.06
N ALA A 541 6.99 5.11 -20.66
CA ALA A 541 7.48 6.09 -19.70
C ALA A 541 7.83 5.44 -18.35
N GLN A 542 7.06 4.45 -17.89
CA GLN A 542 7.39 3.69 -16.68
C GLN A 542 8.69 2.90 -16.81
N VAL A 543 9.08 2.43 -18.00
CA VAL A 543 10.40 1.80 -18.20
C VAL A 543 11.51 2.77 -17.82
N ILE A 544 11.43 4.02 -18.31
CA ILE A 544 12.39 5.08 -17.98
C ILE A 544 12.36 5.45 -16.49
N LEU A 545 11.17 5.67 -15.92
CA LEU A 545 11.03 6.08 -14.51
C LEU A 545 11.47 5.00 -13.50
N LYS A 546 11.44 3.72 -13.90
CA LYS A 546 11.89 2.56 -13.12
C LYS A 546 13.38 2.24 -13.31
N ASP A 547 14.04 2.85 -14.28
CA ASP A 547 15.44 2.54 -14.57
C ASP A 547 16.38 3.25 -13.58
N PRO A 548 17.22 2.53 -12.82
CA PRO A 548 18.08 3.12 -11.79
C PRO A 548 19.28 3.90 -12.36
N THR A 549 19.52 3.86 -13.67
CA THR A 549 20.62 4.58 -14.31
C THR A 549 20.18 5.94 -14.84
N VAL A 550 18.89 6.15 -15.08
CA VAL A 550 18.38 7.38 -15.67
C VAL A 550 18.42 8.54 -14.68
N GLU A 551 19.02 9.66 -15.10
CA GLU A 551 19.12 10.89 -14.32
C GLU A 551 18.14 11.97 -14.80
N VAL A 552 17.67 11.90 -16.05
CA VAL A 552 16.70 12.84 -16.65
C VAL A 552 15.77 12.08 -17.59
N ALA A 553 14.46 12.35 -17.51
CA ALA A 553 13.46 11.75 -18.37
C ALA A 553 12.91 12.75 -19.39
N VAL A 554 12.99 12.42 -20.68
CA VAL A 554 12.36 13.19 -21.78
C VAL A 554 11.27 12.34 -22.42
N LEU A 555 10.01 12.62 -22.08
CA LEU A 555 8.89 11.72 -22.34
C LEU A 555 7.99 12.27 -23.45
N GLU A 556 8.07 11.66 -24.63
CA GLU A 556 7.06 11.90 -25.67
C GLU A 556 5.73 11.30 -25.21
N THR A 557 4.73 12.17 -25.09
CA THR A 557 3.41 11.83 -24.60
C THR A 557 2.37 12.08 -25.70
N ALA A 558 1.94 11.01 -26.36
CA ALA A 558 0.90 11.11 -27.38
C ALA A 558 -0.50 11.05 -26.76
N ARG A 559 -1.46 11.67 -27.45
CA ARG A 559 -2.89 11.66 -27.08
C ARG A 559 -3.44 10.25 -26.86
N GLY A 560 -2.98 9.27 -27.65
CA GLY A 560 -3.38 7.87 -27.50
C GLY A 560 -2.93 7.28 -26.17
N GLY A 561 -1.71 7.56 -25.71
CA GLY A 561 -1.21 7.13 -24.41
C GLY A 561 -2.03 7.70 -23.25
N ILE A 562 -2.25 9.02 -23.29
CA ILE A 562 -3.06 9.75 -22.30
C ILE A 562 -4.46 9.17 -22.20
N LEU A 563 -5.15 9.00 -23.33
CA LEU A 563 -6.52 8.48 -23.35
C LEU A 563 -6.60 7.02 -22.91
N ARG A 564 -5.56 6.20 -23.15
CA ARG A 564 -5.54 4.77 -22.81
C ARG A 564 -5.24 4.49 -21.34
N SER A 565 -4.42 5.30 -20.68
CA SER A 565 -3.93 4.97 -19.33
C SER A 565 -3.64 6.17 -18.42
N GLY A 566 -3.85 7.40 -18.88
CA GLY A 566 -3.41 8.63 -18.20
C GLY A 566 -1.94 8.92 -18.46
N LEU A 567 -1.30 9.72 -17.61
CA LEU A 567 0.15 9.90 -17.59
C LEU A 567 0.83 8.85 -16.71
N ALA A 568 2.14 8.65 -16.92
CA ALA A 568 2.95 7.71 -16.11
C ALA A 568 3.45 8.31 -14.78
N PHE A 569 3.33 9.62 -14.65
CA PHE A 569 3.79 10.44 -13.55
C PHE A 569 2.65 11.38 -13.13
N ASP A 570 2.66 11.78 -11.87
CA ASP A 570 1.73 12.72 -11.26
C ASP A 570 2.03 14.18 -11.62
N LYS A 571 3.31 14.53 -11.79
CA LYS A 571 3.77 15.87 -12.19
C LYS A 571 5.07 15.85 -12.97
N CYS A 572 5.33 16.91 -13.73
CA CYS A 572 6.60 17.13 -14.43
C CYS A 572 7.20 18.51 -14.14
N ASP A 573 8.50 18.65 -14.38
CA ASP A 573 9.23 19.92 -14.23
C ASP A 573 9.01 20.82 -15.45
N ILE A 574 8.95 20.21 -16.64
CA ILE A 574 8.68 20.91 -17.89
C ILE A 574 7.59 20.19 -18.66
N GLY A 575 6.53 20.91 -19.04
CA GLY A 575 5.46 20.43 -19.91
C GLY A 575 5.45 21.22 -21.20
N VAL A 576 5.71 20.57 -22.34
CA VAL A 576 5.79 21.22 -23.65
C VAL A 576 4.57 20.87 -24.49
N VAL A 577 3.84 21.87 -24.97
CA VAL A 577 2.72 21.69 -25.90
C VAL A 577 3.04 22.40 -27.21
N LEU A 578 3.33 21.61 -28.25
CA LEU A 578 3.86 22.13 -29.51
C LEU A 578 2.78 22.73 -30.43
N ASN A 579 1.65 22.04 -30.56
CA ASN A 579 0.56 22.41 -31.47
C ASN A 579 -0.68 21.51 -31.28
N VAL A 580 -1.83 22.03 -31.67
CA VAL A 580 -3.09 21.31 -31.78
C VAL A 580 -3.64 21.48 -33.18
N SER A 581 -3.64 20.39 -33.94
CA SER A 581 -4.31 20.31 -35.25
C SER A 581 -5.34 19.19 -35.27
N ALA A 582 -6.24 19.25 -36.26
CA ALA A 582 -7.32 18.29 -36.50
C ALA A 582 -6.80 16.96 -37.08
N ASP A 583 -5.91 16.30 -36.35
CA ASP A 583 -5.41 14.97 -36.71
C ASP A 583 -6.01 13.92 -35.78
N HIS A 584 -6.29 12.74 -36.35
CA HIS A 584 -6.83 11.59 -35.63
C HIS A 584 -8.15 11.85 -34.86
N LEU A 585 -8.99 12.76 -35.34
CA LEU A 585 -10.35 12.96 -34.81
C LEU A 585 -11.21 11.68 -34.99
N GLY A 586 -12.16 11.47 -34.08
CA GLY A 586 -13.03 10.29 -33.99
C GLY A 586 -12.45 9.13 -33.17
N LEU A 587 -11.13 9.11 -32.93
CA LEU A 587 -10.49 8.05 -32.15
C LEU A 587 -10.55 8.35 -30.65
N GLY A 588 -11.03 7.39 -29.84
CA GLY A 588 -11.13 7.55 -28.38
C GLY A 588 -12.20 8.54 -27.95
N ASP A 589 -13.24 8.73 -28.77
CA ASP A 589 -14.36 9.64 -28.56
C ASP A 589 -13.95 11.14 -28.47
N ILE A 590 -12.80 11.47 -29.08
CA ILE A 590 -12.33 12.84 -29.30
C ILE A 590 -12.67 13.24 -30.72
N ASN A 591 -13.69 14.09 -30.87
CA ASN A 591 -14.31 14.43 -32.16
C ASN A 591 -14.08 15.88 -32.59
N THR A 592 -13.67 16.76 -31.66
CA THR A 592 -13.38 18.17 -31.98
C THR A 592 -11.94 18.53 -31.65
N ILE A 593 -11.45 19.61 -32.27
CA ILE A 593 -10.10 20.11 -32.04
C ILE A 593 -9.94 20.66 -30.61
N GLU A 594 -11.01 21.19 -30.01
CA GLU A 594 -11.05 21.67 -28.62
C GLU A 594 -10.96 20.49 -27.64
N GLN A 595 -11.61 19.37 -27.95
CA GLN A 595 -11.46 18.14 -27.16
C GLN A 595 -10.01 17.62 -27.26
N MET A 596 -9.39 17.69 -28.44
CA MET A 596 -7.97 17.35 -28.62
C MET A 596 -7.05 18.29 -27.81
N ALA A 597 -7.34 19.60 -27.82
CA ALA A 597 -6.62 20.58 -27.01
C ALA A 597 -6.72 20.23 -25.52
N LYS A 598 -7.92 19.86 -25.04
CA LYS A 598 -8.13 19.43 -23.66
C LYS A 598 -7.35 18.15 -23.30
N VAL A 599 -7.19 17.20 -24.22
CA VAL A 599 -6.34 16.02 -23.96
C VAL A 599 -4.88 16.44 -23.80
N LYS A 600 -4.39 17.33 -24.66
CA LYS A 600 -3.00 17.79 -24.60
C LYS A 600 -2.72 18.73 -23.43
N SER A 601 -3.72 19.48 -22.97
CA SER A 601 -3.57 20.41 -21.84
C SER A 601 -3.20 19.70 -20.55
N ILE A 602 -3.48 18.41 -20.40
CA ILE A 602 -3.05 17.59 -19.25
C ILE A 602 -1.54 17.69 -19.04
N VAL A 603 -0.74 17.70 -20.11
CA VAL A 603 0.74 17.84 -20.00
C VAL A 603 1.16 19.20 -19.45
N ALA A 604 0.40 20.27 -19.74
CA ALA A 604 0.65 21.60 -19.18
C ALA A 604 0.08 21.73 -17.74
N GLU A 605 -1.07 21.13 -17.46
CA GLU A 605 -1.77 21.22 -16.18
C GLU A 605 -1.05 20.45 -15.04
N VAL A 606 -0.27 19.43 -15.38
CA VAL A 606 0.52 18.64 -14.41
C VAL A 606 1.93 19.21 -14.16
N VAL A 607 2.27 20.33 -14.78
CA VAL A 607 3.53 21.03 -14.49
C VAL A 607 3.54 21.44 -13.03
N SER A 608 4.62 21.13 -12.32
CA SER A 608 4.75 21.47 -10.91
C SER A 608 4.70 23.00 -10.71
N PRO A 609 4.28 23.50 -9.53
CA PRO A 609 4.22 24.95 -9.28
C PRO A 609 5.57 25.68 -9.46
N LYS A 610 6.70 24.96 -9.37
CA LYS A 610 8.05 25.49 -9.58
C LYS A 610 8.58 25.25 -11.02
N GLY A 611 7.84 24.49 -11.82
CA GLY A 611 8.20 24.11 -13.18
C GLY A 611 7.67 25.08 -14.23
N TYR A 612 7.88 24.74 -15.51
CA TYR A 612 7.49 25.54 -16.66
C TYR A 612 6.58 24.77 -17.64
N ALA A 613 5.45 25.37 -17.99
CA ALA A 613 4.67 25.00 -19.16
C ALA A 613 5.15 25.82 -20.36
N ILE A 614 5.75 25.14 -21.34
CA ILE A 614 6.24 25.73 -22.58
C ILE A 614 5.14 25.60 -23.64
N LEU A 615 4.55 26.73 -24.03
CA LEU A 615 3.36 26.81 -24.86
C LEU A 615 3.64 27.53 -26.18
N ASN A 616 3.15 26.99 -27.29
CA ASN A 616 3.19 27.66 -28.57
C ASN A 616 2.25 28.89 -28.59
N ALA A 617 2.80 30.09 -28.71
CA ALA A 617 2.05 31.34 -28.77
C ALA A 617 1.31 31.55 -30.10
N ASP A 618 1.74 30.87 -31.17
CA ASP A 618 1.12 30.97 -32.49
C ASP A 618 -0.17 30.14 -32.61
N ASP A 619 -0.38 29.18 -31.70
CA ASP A 619 -1.55 28.33 -31.68
C ASP A 619 -2.56 28.82 -30.61
N PRO A 620 -3.73 29.35 -31.02
CA PRO A 620 -4.72 29.90 -30.09
C PRO A 620 -5.22 28.91 -29.05
N LEU A 621 -5.29 27.60 -29.37
CA LEU A 621 -5.76 26.57 -28.44
C LEU A 621 -4.68 26.20 -27.43
N VAL A 622 -3.41 26.27 -27.84
CA VAL A 622 -2.26 26.03 -26.95
C VAL A 622 -2.07 27.19 -25.98
N ARG A 623 -2.06 28.45 -26.46
CA ARG A 623 -1.88 29.60 -25.56
C ARG A 623 -3.01 29.70 -24.52
N ALA A 624 -4.24 29.29 -24.86
CA ALA A 624 -5.36 29.27 -23.92
C ALA A 624 -5.16 28.29 -22.75
N MET A 625 -4.23 27.33 -22.87
CA MET A 625 -3.92 26.39 -21.78
C MET A 625 -3.25 27.09 -20.60
N ALA A 626 -2.62 28.25 -20.81
CA ALA A 626 -1.95 29.03 -19.77
C ALA A 626 -2.87 29.36 -18.58
N GLU A 627 -4.16 29.56 -18.82
CA GLU A 627 -5.17 29.84 -17.77
C GLU A 627 -5.33 28.71 -16.75
N LYS A 628 -4.92 27.48 -17.10
CA LYS A 628 -5.06 26.30 -16.25
C LYS A 628 -3.74 25.85 -15.62
N VAL A 629 -2.63 26.49 -16.00
CA VAL A 629 -1.29 26.14 -15.50
C VAL A 629 -1.12 26.74 -14.11
N LYS A 630 -0.67 25.91 -13.16
CA LYS A 630 -0.34 26.34 -11.79
C LYS A 630 1.13 26.77 -11.63
N GLY A 631 2.00 26.30 -12.51
CA GLY A 631 3.42 26.66 -12.56
C GLY A 631 3.67 27.92 -13.38
N GLN A 632 4.92 28.08 -13.83
CA GLN A 632 5.32 29.18 -14.68
C GLN A 632 4.97 28.87 -16.14
N VAL A 633 4.70 29.91 -16.93
CA VAL A 633 4.41 29.77 -18.36
C VAL A 633 5.53 30.42 -19.13
N ALA A 634 6.05 29.72 -20.14
CA ALA A 634 6.96 30.26 -21.13
C ALA A 634 6.36 30.05 -22.52
N TYR A 635 6.55 31.02 -23.40
CA TYR A 635 6.02 30.97 -24.76
C TYR A 635 7.12 30.83 -25.80
N PHE A 636 6.83 30.15 -26.90
CA PHE A 636 7.65 30.17 -28.11
C PHE A 636 6.80 30.49 -29.33
N SER A 637 7.41 31.05 -30.37
CA SER A 637 6.76 31.44 -31.63
C SER A 637 7.78 31.42 -32.76
N MET A 638 7.30 31.17 -33.98
CA MET A 638 8.07 31.40 -35.22
C MET A 638 7.98 32.86 -35.70
N ASN A 639 7.07 33.66 -35.14
CA ASN A 639 6.86 35.05 -35.44
C ASN A 639 7.56 35.95 -34.42
N SER A 640 8.66 36.60 -34.82
CA SER A 640 9.40 37.56 -33.98
C SER A 640 8.55 38.74 -33.50
N GLU A 641 7.47 39.07 -34.23
CA GLU A 641 6.59 40.17 -33.93
C GLU A 641 5.37 39.76 -33.08
N ASN A 642 5.32 38.53 -32.56
CA ASN A 642 4.17 38.04 -31.79
C ASN A 642 3.92 38.90 -30.53
N GLU A 643 2.78 39.60 -30.50
CA GLU A 643 2.42 40.53 -29.43
C GLU A 643 2.35 39.85 -28.06
N LEU A 644 1.92 38.58 -28.00
CA LEU A 644 1.84 37.85 -26.73
C LEU A 644 3.24 37.67 -26.13
N ILE A 645 4.24 37.35 -26.95
CA ILE A 645 5.62 37.20 -26.48
C ILE A 645 6.21 38.56 -26.07
N LYS A 646 5.97 39.62 -26.85
CA LYS A 646 6.41 40.98 -26.49
C LYS A 646 5.81 41.47 -25.17
N ASN A 647 4.53 41.19 -24.94
CA ASN A 647 3.84 41.54 -23.70
C ASN A 647 4.31 40.65 -22.52
N HIS A 648 4.60 39.38 -22.78
CA HIS A 648 5.08 38.46 -21.75
C HIS A 648 6.51 38.79 -21.30
N THR A 649 7.39 39.16 -22.24
CA THR A 649 8.79 39.56 -21.96
C THR A 649 8.89 40.92 -21.27
N THR A 650 7.91 41.80 -21.43
CA THR A 650 7.85 43.09 -20.70
C THR A 650 7.32 42.95 -19.27
N THR A 651 6.64 41.85 -18.94
CA THR A 651 6.00 41.60 -17.63
C THR A 651 6.63 40.45 -16.84
N GLY A 652 7.52 39.66 -17.44
CA GLY A 652 8.12 38.44 -16.86
C GLY A 652 9.62 38.27 -17.13
N VAL A 653 10.20 37.18 -16.61
CA VAL A 653 11.63 36.84 -16.74
C VAL A 653 11.95 36.42 -18.19
N ILE A 654 12.92 37.09 -18.80
CA ILE A 654 13.45 36.79 -20.13
C ILE A 654 14.52 35.70 -19.98
N PHE A 655 14.41 34.60 -20.74
CA PHE A 655 15.54 33.71 -21.02
C PHE A 655 16.14 34.16 -22.36
N ASP A 656 17.32 34.78 -22.30
CA ASP A 656 18.18 35.04 -23.47
C ASP A 656 18.83 33.74 -23.97
#